data_AF-A0A7Z0WU08-F1
#
_entry.id   AF-A0A7Z0WU08-F1
#
_cell.length_a   1.000
_cell.length_b   1.000
_cell.length_c   1.000
_cell.angle_alpha   90.00
_cell.angle_beta   90.00
_cell.angle_gamma   90.00
#
_symmetry.space_group_name_H-M   'P 1'
#
loop_
_entity.id
_entity.type
_entity.pdbx_description
1 polymer ?
#
loop_
_entity_poly.entity_id
_entity_poly.type
_entity_poly.pdbx_seq_one_letter_code
_entity_poly.pdbx_strand_id
1 'polypeptide(L)'
;MVTSVVTFVAVARAPVAGAAVTTLHVSPTGTGTACTATGPCSLSAARTAVRSLNDTMSDDIVVELADGVYRLSAPLRLTEEDSGSDGHQVRWQAAPSTRPVLSGARAVTGWSVADAGKNIWQANVGAGVESRQLYVDGAIATRARTQVDRSLFTFTNAGMTFSSPTLSYLNNVANQNRVEVESVNSFTDRYSPVQSISGNAITMRQPAWNNNTFGYDTLTAPHRAGPFSLVNAYEFLDAPGEWYLNPGTGALYYIPIAGQNMSTVSVELPVMESLVNVGGTYDAPAHDITFTGITFTGTSWLGPSSDQGYADQQTGSYLAGNWNWPADRLTTCQNGCQQFEAARPHWHQMPAAVQISAARGITFSESAFLNVGQTAIGIGNDANAHASGVGLGASDITVTRSEIAHNSAGGIIVGGVRADAHHPSDQRMVNRNITISNNRIHDLGIEYRGNVSVLTTYVTTTNVANNEIYNLPYSGMSIGYGWGSNDAGGSDHYAGRGLYNFQPRYSTPTTASGNKLINNYVHDVMRQMNDGGCIYTLGWNPNAVISGNHCLRTNGYFGVYFDEGSKYYTATNNVFSNTGTWATANYWGGENMGNWTVTDNWSTNGSTNITNGDRGNVVHGNVTVTNGNWPAGAQAVMSNAGPQGNTDPRTGTIVGGQSGRCVDLANTTNGTQARLWDCDGSADQRWTYTASRTLTNGTQCLDASGQGTANGTKAIIWDCHGGTNQQWNLNTNGTITGVHSGLCLDASGNATANGTLIHLWSCHGGANQQWSMR
;
A
#
# COMPACT_ATOMS: atom_id res chain seq x y z
N MET A 1 -23.40 41.90 44.77
CA MET A 1 -23.21 40.99 43.62
C MET A 1 -23.65 39.61 44.08
N VAL A 2 -24.72 39.08 43.47
CA VAL A 2 -25.33 37.79 43.84
C VAL A 2 -24.76 36.73 42.92
N THR A 3 -24.12 35.71 43.47
CA THR A 3 -23.59 34.56 42.73
C THR A 3 -24.67 33.47 42.73
N SER A 4 -25.29 33.23 41.56
CA SER A 4 -26.28 32.17 41.37
C SER A 4 -25.59 30.81 41.22
N VAL A 5 -25.96 29.86 42.08
CA VAL A 5 -25.59 28.44 41.96
C VAL A 5 -26.63 27.77 41.06
N VAL A 6 -26.19 27.21 39.93
CA VAL A 6 -27.04 26.40 39.03
C VAL A 6 -26.87 24.92 39.39
N THR A 7 -27.95 24.29 39.83
CA THR A 7 -28.02 22.86 40.14
C THR A 7 -28.38 22.10 38.87
N PHE A 8 -27.48 21.24 38.36
CA PHE A 8 -27.78 20.31 37.27
C PHE A 8 -28.46 19.06 37.83
N VAL A 9 -29.73 18.84 37.46
CA VAL A 9 -30.45 17.58 37.69
C VAL A 9 -30.01 16.58 36.62
N ALA A 10 -29.34 15.51 37.01
CA ALA A 10 -29.02 14.39 36.13
C ALA A 10 -30.29 13.59 35.84
N VAL A 11 -30.83 13.74 34.62
CA VAL A 11 -31.84 12.82 34.10
C VAL A 11 -31.13 11.55 33.67
N ALA A 12 -31.33 10.46 34.42
CA ALA A 12 -30.88 9.14 33.99
C ALA A 12 -31.58 8.78 32.68
N ARG A 13 -30.82 8.74 31.58
CA ARG A 13 -31.31 8.14 30.33
C ARG A 13 -31.49 6.65 30.56
N ALA A 14 -32.69 6.15 30.31
CA ALA A 14 -32.94 4.72 30.19
C ALA A 14 -31.97 4.10 29.15
N PRO A 15 -31.57 2.83 29.31
CA PRO A 15 -30.75 2.15 28.31
C PRO A 15 -31.51 2.19 26.99
N VAL A 16 -30.89 2.75 25.95
CA VAL A 16 -31.38 2.59 24.59
C VAL A 16 -31.26 1.10 24.29
N ALA A 17 -32.39 0.42 24.12
CA ALA A 17 -32.40 -0.92 23.55
C ALA A 17 -31.63 -0.83 22.21
N GLY A 18 -30.56 -1.60 22.05
CA GLY A 18 -29.77 -1.60 20.83
C GLY A 18 -30.70 -1.87 19.65
N ALA A 19 -30.79 -0.90 18.73
CA ALA A 19 -31.62 -1.01 17.56
C ALA A 19 -31.09 -2.15 16.67
N ALA A 20 -32.00 -2.84 15.99
CA ALA A 20 -31.68 -4.06 15.26
C ALA A 20 -30.91 -3.71 13.98
N VAL A 21 -29.59 -3.93 13.97
CA VAL A 21 -28.75 -3.82 12.77
C VAL A 21 -29.28 -4.77 11.69
N THR A 22 -29.52 -4.26 10.48
CA THR A 22 -29.94 -5.11 9.37
C THR A 22 -28.71 -5.82 8.79
N THR A 23 -28.64 -7.14 8.97
CA THR A 23 -27.54 -7.97 8.44
C THR A 23 -27.96 -8.77 7.21
N LEU A 24 -27.24 -8.57 6.11
CA LEU A 24 -27.32 -9.34 4.88
C LEU A 24 -26.17 -10.36 4.88
N HIS A 25 -26.50 -11.65 4.92
CA HIS A 25 -25.52 -12.73 4.88
C HIS A 25 -25.21 -13.14 3.45
N VAL A 26 -23.92 -13.21 3.14
CA VAL A 26 -23.38 -13.49 1.82
C VAL A 26 -22.45 -14.70 1.89
N SER A 27 -22.48 -15.57 0.88
CA SER A 27 -21.50 -16.67 0.75
C SER A 27 -21.06 -16.84 -0.70
N PRO A 28 -19.89 -17.47 -0.96
CA PRO A 28 -19.40 -17.67 -2.34
C PRO A 28 -20.35 -18.50 -3.21
N THR A 29 -21.15 -19.37 -2.60
CA THR A 29 -22.13 -20.25 -3.25
C THR A 29 -23.59 -19.84 -2.96
N GLY A 30 -23.78 -18.65 -2.38
CA GLY A 30 -25.08 -18.16 -1.94
C GLY A 30 -26.03 -17.93 -3.11
N THR A 31 -27.25 -18.42 -2.96
CA THR A 31 -28.33 -18.31 -3.97
C THR A 31 -29.63 -17.76 -3.38
N GLY A 32 -29.67 -17.50 -2.07
CA GLY A 32 -30.84 -16.92 -1.41
C GLY A 32 -31.10 -15.50 -1.92
N THR A 33 -32.37 -15.14 -2.10
CA THR A 33 -32.75 -13.80 -2.58
C THR A 33 -32.95 -12.80 -1.44
N ALA A 34 -33.18 -13.29 -0.21
CA ALA A 34 -33.40 -12.47 0.98
C ALA A 34 -32.13 -12.29 1.84
N CYS A 35 -30.97 -12.83 1.43
CA CYS A 35 -29.70 -12.72 2.15
C CYS A 35 -29.77 -13.07 3.65
N THR A 36 -30.52 -14.11 4.01
CA THR A 36 -30.70 -14.52 5.42
C THR A 36 -29.55 -15.45 5.88
N ALA A 37 -29.33 -15.58 7.18
CA ALA A 37 -28.29 -16.48 7.71
C ALA A 37 -28.46 -17.95 7.22
N THR A 38 -29.69 -18.45 7.13
CA THR A 38 -30.00 -19.80 6.63
C THR A 38 -30.07 -19.91 5.11
N GLY A 39 -30.09 -18.78 4.41
CA GLY A 39 -30.18 -18.69 2.96
C GLY A 39 -29.34 -17.50 2.47
N PRO A 40 -28.01 -17.59 2.57
CA PRO A 40 -27.12 -16.50 2.17
C PRO A 40 -27.20 -16.26 0.67
N CYS A 41 -26.97 -15.02 0.28
CA CYS A 41 -27.05 -14.58 -1.11
C CYS A 41 -25.66 -14.42 -1.74
N SER A 42 -25.62 -14.09 -3.04
CA SER A 42 -24.39 -13.72 -3.74
C SER A 42 -23.98 -12.28 -3.45
N LEU A 43 -22.73 -11.93 -3.72
CA LEU A 43 -22.22 -10.56 -3.56
C LEU A 43 -23.02 -9.52 -4.36
N SER A 44 -23.44 -9.88 -5.58
CA SER A 44 -24.25 -9.00 -6.43
C SER A 44 -25.68 -8.83 -5.90
N ALA A 45 -26.29 -9.90 -5.39
CA ALA A 45 -27.61 -9.84 -4.76
C ALA A 45 -27.57 -9.00 -3.47
N ALA A 46 -26.50 -9.13 -2.68
CA ALA A 46 -26.30 -8.30 -1.49
C ALA A 46 -26.24 -6.81 -1.82
N ARG A 47 -25.48 -6.42 -2.87
CA ARG A 47 -25.45 -5.03 -3.34
C ARG A 47 -26.84 -4.54 -3.74
N THR A 48 -27.60 -5.33 -4.50
CA THR A 48 -28.98 -4.96 -4.87
C THR A 48 -29.88 -4.81 -3.64
N ALA A 49 -29.72 -5.68 -2.64
CA ALA A 49 -30.46 -5.59 -1.39
C ALA A 49 -30.10 -4.32 -0.60
N VAL A 50 -28.82 -3.95 -0.51
CA VAL A 50 -28.37 -2.67 0.08
C VAL A 50 -29.13 -1.50 -0.55
N ARG A 51 -29.14 -1.40 -1.88
CA ARG A 51 -29.84 -0.31 -2.59
C ARG A 51 -31.32 -0.24 -2.25
N SER A 52 -31.98 -1.38 -2.11
CA SER A 52 -33.41 -1.43 -1.76
C SER A 52 -33.72 -1.01 -0.32
N LEU A 53 -32.74 -1.11 0.58
CA LEU A 53 -32.86 -0.74 1.99
C LEU A 53 -32.43 0.70 2.25
N ASN A 54 -31.61 1.24 1.35
CA ASN A 54 -30.89 2.50 1.54
C ASN A 54 -31.80 3.73 1.70
N ASP A 55 -32.91 3.80 0.94
CA ASP A 55 -33.86 4.93 1.00
C ASP A 55 -34.58 5.07 2.37
N THR A 56 -34.42 4.10 3.26
CA THR A 56 -35.14 4.02 4.55
C THR A 56 -34.25 3.61 5.72
N MET A 57 -32.93 3.84 5.64
CA MET A 57 -32.01 3.43 6.71
C MET A 57 -32.38 4.10 8.03
N SER A 58 -32.69 3.29 9.03
CA SER A 58 -32.84 3.71 10.43
C SER A 58 -31.67 3.24 11.31
N ASP A 59 -30.78 2.43 10.75
CA ASP A 59 -29.57 1.86 11.35
C ASP A 59 -28.59 1.49 10.22
N ASP A 60 -27.35 1.18 10.59
CA ASP A 60 -26.34 0.70 9.66
C ASP A 60 -26.75 -0.63 9.00
N ILE A 61 -26.40 -0.79 7.71
CA ILE A 61 -26.55 -2.06 7.00
C ILE A 61 -25.23 -2.81 7.05
N VAL A 62 -25.27 -4.06 7.54
CA VAL A 62 -24.11 -4.95 7.55
C VAL A 62 -24.25 -5.98 6.45
N VAL A 63 -23.30 -6.00 5.52
CA VAL A 63 -23.12 -7.08 4.56
C VAL A 63 -22.04 -8.01 5.13
N GLU A 64 -22.47 -9.12 5.71
CA GLU A 64 -21.60 -10.10 6.37
C GLU A 64 -21.21 -11.22 5.41
N LEU A 65 -19.91 -11.30 5.10
CA LEU A 65 -19.34 -12.27 4.17
C LEU A 65 -18.88 -13.51 4.95
N ALA A 66 -19.49 -14.65 4.67
CA ALA A 66 -19.01 -15.94 5.10
C ALA A 66 -17.64 -16.28 4.47
N ASP A 67 -16.93 -17.23 5.07
CA ASP A 67 -15.60 -17.65 4.62
C ASP A 67 -15.61 -18.21 3.18
N GLY A 68 -14.47 -18.07 2.51
CA GLY A 68 -14.22 -18.63 1.19
C GLY A 68 -13.90 -17.61 0.10
N VAL A 69 -13.74 -18.11 -1.13
CA VAL A 69 -13.27 -17.32 -2.28
C VAL A 69 -14.43 -16.89 -3.18
N TYR A 70 -14.73 -15.61 -3.16
CA TYR A 70 -15.66 -14.92 -4.04
C TYR A 70 -14.94 -14.58 -5.35
N ARG A 71 -15.07 -15.45 -6.35
CA ARG A 71 -14.50 -15.22 -7.68
C ARG A 71 -15.37 -14.26 -8.47
N LEU A 72 -14.81 -13.10 -8.77
CA LEU A 72 -15.50 -12.02 -9.46
C LEU A 72 -15.50 -12.28 -10.97
N SER A 73 -16.63 -12.01 -11.62
CA SER A 73 -16.74 -11.96 -13.09
C SER A 73 -16.70 -10.52 -13.63
N ALA A 74 -16.89 -9.54 -12.74
CA ALA A 74 -16.83 -8.11 -12.99
C ALA A 74 -16.50 -7.41 -11.65
N PRO A 75 -15.90 -6.20 -11.67
CA PRO A 75 -15.61 -5.48 -10.43
C PRO A 75 -16.87 -5.22 -9.60
N LEU A 76 -16.76 -5.30 -8.27
CA LEU A 76 -17.79 -4.79 -7.36
C LEU A 76 -17.81 -3.27 -7.46
N ARG A 77 -18.72 -2.75 -8.27
CA ARG A 77 -18.96 -1.32 -8.41
C ARG A 77 -19.95 -0.84 -7.37
N LEU A 78 -19.53 0.12 -6.55
CA LEU A 78 -20.32 0.80 -5.53
C LEU A 78 -20.40 2.30 -5.85
N THR A 79 -21.60 2.84 -5.92
CA THR A 79 -21.86 4.25 -6.26
C THR A 79 -22.61 4.95 -5.10
N GLU A 80 -23.17 6.15 -5.34
CA GLU A 80 -24.06 6.83 -4.39
C GLU A 80 -25.23 5.96 -3.94
N GLU A 81 -25.78 5.11 -4.82
CA GLU A 81 -26.91 4.23 -4.50
C GLU A 81 -26.56 3.19 -3.42
N ASP A 82 -25.27 2.87 -3.29
CA ASP A 82 -24.73 1.88 -2.35
C ASP A 82 -24.19 2.51 -1.06
N SER A 83 -24.37 3.83 -0.92
CA SER A 83 -23.81 4.65 0.17
C SER A 83 -24.71 4.61 1.40
N GLY A 84 -24.19 4.92 2.59
CA GLY A 84 -25.06 5.07 3.76
C GLY A 84 -25.96 6.30 3.68
N SER A 85 -27.16 6.26 4.25
CA SER A 85 -28.11 7.40 4.32
C SER A 85 -28.48 7.73 5.78
N ASP A 86 -29.05 8.91 6.01
CA ASP A 86 -29.54 9.37 7.32
C ASP A 86 -28.53 9.31 8.49
N GLY A 87 -27.23 9.39 8.18
CA GLY A 87 -26.14 9.36 9.16
C GLY A 87 -25.64 7.94 9.49
N HIS A 88 -26.10 6.93 8.76
CA HIS A 88 -25.70 5.54 8.88
C HIS A 88 -24.66 5.13 7.82
N GLN A 89 -24.12 3.93 7.96
CA GLN A 89 -23.09 3.34 7.11
C GLN A 89 -23.54 2.03 6.47
N VAL A 90 -22.93 1.70 5.33
CA VAL A 90 -22.97 0.35 4.75
C VAL A 90 -21.64 -0.35 5.01
N ARG A 91 -21.68 -1.45 5.76
CA ARG A 91 -20.48 -2.17 6.24
C ARG A 91 -20.33 -3.53 5.58
N TRP A 92 -19.35 -3.65 4.71
CA TRP A 92 -18.93 -4.93 4.12
C TRP A 92 -17.88 -5.56 5.02
N GLN A 93 -18.24 -6.62 5.74
CA GLN A 93 -17.34 -7.20 6.74
C GLN A 93 -17.25 -8.72 6.65
N ALA A 94 -16.10 -9.25 7.02
CA ALA A 94 -15.96 -10.67 7.29
C ALA A 94 -16.87 -11.11 8.44
N ALA A 95 -17.48 -12.29 8.30
CA ALA A 95 -18.13 -12.97 9.41
C ALA A 95 -17.10 -13.26 10.52
N PRO A 96 -17.51 -13.36 11.80
CA PRO A 96 -16.60 -13.60 12.92
C PRO A 96 -15.64 -14.78 12.67
N SER A 97 -14.35 -14.55 12.89
CA SER A 97 -13.27 -15.55 12.71
C SER A 97 -13.07 -16.07 11.28
N THR A 98 -13.60 -15.41 10.26
CA THR A 98 -13.42 -15.78 8.83
C THR A 98 -12.48 -14.81 8.11
N ARG A 99 -12.01 -15.20 6.90
CA ARG A 99 -11.18 -14.35 6.04
C ARG A 99 -11.65 -14.47 4.58
N PRO A 100 -12.83 -13.91 4.24
CA PRO A 100 -13.34 -13.94 2.87
C PRO A 100 -12.36 -13.32 1.88
N VAL A 101 -12.28 -13.91 0.69
CA VAL A 101 -11.36 -13.49 -0.38
C VAL A 101 -12.16 -13.05 -1.60
N LEU A 102 -11.99 -11.80 -2.02
CA LEU A 102 -12.47 -11.29 -3.30
C LEU A 102 -11.33 -11.46 -4.32
N SER A 103 -11.52 -12.38 -5.26
CA SER A 103 -10.49 -12.74 -6.24
C SER A 103 -10.93 -12.43 -7.67
N GLY A 104 -10.06 -11.77 -8.42
CA GLY A 104 -10.18 -11.59 -9.87
C GLY A 104 -9.55 -12.73 -10.68
N ALA A 105 -9.08 -13.77 -9.99
CA ALA A 105 -8.40 -14.91 -10.58
C ALA A 105 -9.31 -16.13 -10.72
N ARG A 106 -8.94 -16.97 -11.69
CA ARG A 106 -9.52 -18.29 -11.93
C ARG A 106 -8.54 -19.34 -11.40
N ALA A 107 -9.06 -20.30 -10.64
CA ALA A 107 -8.28 -21.48 -10.29
C ALA A 107 -7.98 -22.29 -11.56
N VAL A 108 -6.72 -22.73 -11.70
CA VAL A 108 -6.27 -23.57 -12.81
C VAL A 108 -6.07 -25.00 -12.31
N THR A 109 -6.83 -25.93 -12.91
CA THR A 109 -6.80 -27.36 -12.60
C THR A 109 -6.53 -28.18 -13.86
N GLY A 110 -6.37 -29.50 -13.72
CA GLY A 110 -6.23 -30.40 -14.88
C GLY A 110 -4.82 -30.38 -15.48
N TRP A 111 -3.81 -30.24 -14.62
CA TRP A 111 -2.40 -30.25 -15.02
C TRP A 111 -1.98 -31.62 -15.55
N SER A 112 -1.20 -31.61 -16.62
CA SER A 112 -0.58 -32.78 -17.24
C SER A 112 0.86 -32.46 -17.64
N VAL A 113 1.72 -33.48 -17.74
CA VAL A 113 3.10 -33.28 -18.18
C VAL A 113 3.11 -32.95 -19.67
N ALA A 114 3.69 -31.80 -20.03
CA ALA A 114 3.90 -31.38 -21.42
C ALA A 114 5.27 -31.82 -21.94
N ASP A 115 6.31 -31.69 -21.11
CA ASP A 115 7.68 -32.13 -21.39
C ASP A 115 8.30 -32.71 -20.12
N ALA A 116 8.46 -34.04 -20.09
CA ALA A 116 9.01 -34.74 -18.93
C ALA A 116 10.52 -34.46 -18.74
N GLY A 117 11.27 -34.20 -19.82
CA GLY A 117 12.70 -33.94 -19.75
C GLY A 117 13.04 -32.58 -19.15
N LYS A 118 12.14 -31.61 -19.34
CA LYS A 118 12.24 -30.25 -18.78
C LYS A 118 11.38 -30.01 -17.55
N ASN A 119 10.61 -31.03 -17.12
CA ASN A 119 9.60 -30.91 -16.07
C ASN A 119 8.58 -29.77 -16.34
N ILE A 120 8.19 -29.60 -17.60
CA ILE A 120 7.16 -28.62 -17.98
C ILE A 120 5.79 -29.30 -17.86
N TRP A 121 4.90 -28.68 -17.11
CA TRP A 121 3.51 -29.05 -16.97
C TRP A 121 2.63 -28.08 -17.76
N GLN A 122 1.47 -28.56 -18.21
CA GLN A 122 0.47 -27.72 -18.88
C GLN A 122 -0.95 -27.96 -18.36
N ALA A 123 -1.77 -26.93 -18.43
CA ALA A 123 -3.22 -26.98 -18.25
C ALA A 123 -3.91 -26.15 -19.34
N ASN A 124 -5.14 -26.51 -19.68
CA ASN A 124 -5.96 -25.73 -20.61
C ASN A 124 -6.83 -24.72 -19.85
N VAL A 125 -6.62 -23.43 -20.11
CA VAL A 125 -7.36 -22.33 -19.49
C VAL A 125 -8.42 -21.71 -20.40
N GLY A 126 -8.49 -22.17 -21.66
CA GLY A 126 -9.36 -21.68 -22.72
C GLY A 126 -8.66 -20.67 -23.63
N ALA A 127 -8.96 -20.73 -24.93
CA ALA A 127 -8.43 -19.79 -25.91
C ALA A 127 -8.91 -18.35 -25.63
N GLY A 128 -8.07 -17.37 -25.95
CA GLY A 128 -8.33 -15.94 -25.73
C GLY A 128 -8.11 -15.44 -24.30
N VAL A 129 -7.78 -16.33 -23.35
CA VAL A 129 -7.42 -15.92 -21.99
C VAL A 129 -6.03 -15.29 -21.96
N GLU A 130 -5.92 -14.17 -21.26
CA GLU A 130 -4.69 -13.39 -21.15
C GLU A 130 -4.42 -13.03 -19.69
N SER A 131 -3.13 -13.01 -19.34
CA SER A 131 -2.63 -12.52 -18.05
C SER A 131 -1.16 -12.14 -18.17
N ARG A 132 -0.71 -11.25 -17.29
CA ARG A 132 0.72 -11.00 -17.05
C ARG A 132 1.24 -11.63 -15.76
N GLN A 133 0.35 -12.10 -14.90
CA GLN A 133 0.69 -12.71 -13.61
C GLN A 133 0.14 -14.14 -13.52
N LEU A 134 0.81 -14.96 -12.72
CA LEU A 134 0.35 -16.27 -12.30
C LEU A 134 0.76 -16.44 -10.83
N TYR A 135 -0.15 -16.90 -9.98
CA TYR A 135 0.15 -17.16 -8.58
C TYR A 135 0.10 -18.66 -8.30
N VAL A 136 1.16 -19.19 -7.69
CA VAL A 136 1.31 -20.61 -7.36
C VAL A 136 1.59 -20.72 -5.86
N ASP A 137 0.73 -21.42 -5.13
CA ASP A 137 0.70 -21.49 -3.66
C ASP A 137 0.79 -20.11 -2.97
N GLY A 138 0.11 -19.12 -3.58
CA GLY A 138 0.04 -17.76 -3.06
C GLY A 138 1.27 -16.89 -3.33
N ALA A 139 2.26 -17.37 -4.08
CA ALA A 139 3.42 -16.59 -4.52
C ALA A 139 3.37 -16.32 -6.02
N ILE A 140 3.88 -15.17 -6.47
CA ILE A 140 3.99 -14.85 -7.90
C ILE A 140 5.01 -15.76 -8.58
N ALA A 141 4.63 -16.33 -9.73
CA ALA A 141 5.51 -17.10 -10.60
C ALA A 141 6.15 -16.19 -11.67
N THR A 142 7.37 -16.53 -12.06
CA THR A 142 8.15 -15.74 -13.02
C THR A 142 7.60 -15.94 -14.43
N ARG A 143 7.17 -14.86 -15.10
CA ARG A 143 6.84 -14.97 -16.53
C ARG A 143 8.10 -15.33 -17.31
N ALA A 144 8.05 -16.38 -18.11
CA ALA A 144 9.21 -16.95 -18.81
C ALA A 144 10.06 -15.88 -19.48
N ARG A 145 11.36 -15.84 -19.15
CA ARG A 145 12.24 -14.74 -19.54
C ARG A 145 13.67 -15.20 -19.77
N THR A 146 14.35 -14.49 -20.66
CA THR A 146 15.79 -14.62 -20.86
C THR A 146 16.45 -13.26 -20.68
N GLN A 147 17.49 -13.21 -19.84
CA GLN A 147 18.30 -12.00 -19.69
C GLN A 147 19.36 -11.96 -20.79
N VAL A 148 19.44 -10.84 -21.49
CA VAL A 148 20.37 -10.63 -22.61
C VAL A 148 21.28 -9.44 -22.35
N ASP A 149 22.49 -9.47 -22.91
CA ASP A 149 23.40 -8.34 -22.80
C ASP A 149 22.94 -7.21 -23.74
N ARG A 150 22.61 -6.06 -23.14
CA ARG A 150 22.16 -4.85 -23.85
C ARG A 150 23.16 -4.40 -24.92
N SER A 151 24.47 -4.63 -24.71
CA SER A 151 25.53 -4.22 -25.65
C SER A 151 25.55 -5.01 -26.96
N LEU A 152 24.85 -6.15 -27.04
CA LEU A 152 24.74 -6.97 -28.25
C LEU A 152 23.70 -6.44 -29.25
N PHE A 153 22.99 -5.37 -28.88
CA PHE A 153 21.94 -4.77 -29.69
C PHE A 153 22.33 -3.38 -30.20
N THR A 154 21.98 -3.10 -31.45
CA THR A 154 21.97 -1.75 -32.02
C THR A 154 20.54 -1.25 -32.07
N PHE A 155 20.26 -0.13 -31.41
CA PHE A 155 18.93 0.47 -31.39
C PHE A 155 18.66 1.31 -32.64
N THR A 156 17.43 1.21 -33.16
CA THR A 156 16.97 1.89 -34.38
C THR A 156 15.59 2.49 -34.14
N ASN A 157 15.13 3.36 -35.03
CA ASN A 157 13.79 3.97 -34.90
C ASN A 157 12.63 2.96 -34.94
N ALA A 158 12.85 1.80 -35.57
CA ALA A 158 11.85 0.74 -35.72
C ALA A 158 11.96 -0.37 -34.65
N GLY A 159 13.04 -0.40 -33.87
CA GLY A 159 13.31 -1.45 -32.90
C GLY A 159 14.80 -1.64 -32.65
N MET A 160 15.30 -2.87 -32.71
CA MET A 160 16.71 -3.17 -32.50
C MET A 160 17.22 -4.28 -33.41
N THR A 161 18.51 -4.30 -33.69
CA THR A 161 19.18 -5.35 -34.45
C THR A 161 20.28 -5.99 -33.62
N PHE A 162 20.62 -7.24 -33.93
CA PHE A 162 21.74 -7.94 -33.33
C PHE A 162 22.61 -8.59 -34.41
N SER A 163 23.90 -8.76 -34.14
CA SER A 163 24.83 -9.45 -35.05
C SER A 163 25.54 -10.64 -34.39
N SER A 164 25.44 -10.75 -33.06
CA SER A 164 26.03 -11.87 -32.33
C SER A 164 25.35 -13.18 -32.71
N PRO A 165 26.11 -14.22 -33.11
CA PRO A 165 25.56 -15.56 -33.35
C PRO A 165 24.88 -16.17 -32.12
N THR A 166 25.24 -15.72 -30.91
CA THR A 166 24.62 -16.19 -29.66
C THR A 166 23.14 -15.81 -29.55
N LEU A 167 22.69 -14.81 -30.30
CA LEU A 167 21.30 -14.34 -30.33
C LEU A 167 20.52 -14.88 -31.54
N SER A 168 21.14 -15.65 -32.43
CA SER A 168 20.49 -16.15 -33.66
C SER A 168 19.24 -17.00 -33.40
N TYR A 169 19.13 -17.62 -32.22
CA TYR A 169 17.94 -18.38 -31.81
C TYR A 169 16.67 -17.50 -31.77
N LEU A 170 16.80 -16.19 -31.54
CA LEU A 170 15.67 -15.26 -31.49
C LEU A 170 14.87 -15.21 -32.81
N ASN A 171 15.51 -15.48 -33.95
CA ASN A 171 14.81 -15.55 -35.24
C ASN A 171 13.79 -16.70 -35.31
N ASN A 172 13.91 -17.70 -34.43
CA ASN A 172 13.09 -18.91 -34.45
C ASN A 172 12.11 -18.99 -33.27
N VAL A 173 12.03 -17.96 -32.43
CA VAL A 173 11.04 -17.88 -31.35
C VAL A 173 9.63 -17.90 -31.96
N ALA A 174 8.75 -18.77 -31.47
CA ALA A 174 7.36 -18.80 -31.88
C ALA A 174 6.57 -17.64 -31.25
N ASN A 175 5.44 -17.27 -31.87
CA ASN A 175 4.56 -16.20 -31.36
C ASN A 175 5.32 -14.90 -31.04
N GLN A 176 6.28 -14.52 -31.89
CA GLN A 176 7.20 -13.40 -31.67
C GLN A 176 6.52 -12.09 -31.29
N ASN A 177 5.33 -11.83 -31.82
CA ASN A 177 4.55 -10.65 -31.51
C ASN A 177 4.08 -10.57 -30.04
N ARG A 178 4.23 -11.63 -29.25
CA ARG A 178 3.94 -11.64 -27.81
C ARG A 178 5.16 -11.35 -26.94
N VAL A 179 6.35 -11.43 -27.51
CA VAL A 179 7.59 -11.12 -26.78
C VAL A 179 7.56 -9.65 -26.38
N GLU A 180 8.09 -9.36 -25.20
CA GLU A 180 8.31 -8.00 -24.73
C GLU A 180 9.77 -7.82 -24.32
N VAL A 181 10.24 -6.60 -24.46
CA VAL A 181 11.51 -6.15 -23.90
C VAL A 181 11.24 -5.51 -22.56
N GLU A 182 11.94 -5.96 -21.51
CA GLU A 182 12.00 -5.31 -20.20
C GLU A 182 13.37 -4.66 -20.02
N SER A 183 13.38 -3.39 -19.60
CA SER A 183 14.59 -2.64 -19.29
C SER A 183 14.48 -2.01 -17.92
N VAL A 184 15.19 -2.59 -16.96
CA VAL A 184 15.35 -2.01 -15.62
C VAL A 184 16.44 -0.94 -15.71
N ASN A 185 16.06 0.30 -15.43
CA ASN A 185 16.93 1.45 -15.58
C ASN A 185 17.33 2.03 -14.21
N SER A 186 17.49 3.34 -14.04
CA SER A 186 17.87 3.95 -12.75
C SER A 186 16.68 4.00 -11.80
N PHE A 187 15.63 4.73 -12.19
CA PHE A 187 14.38 4.91 -11.44
C PHE A 187 13.15 4.45 -12.23
N THR A 188 13.34 4.01 -13.49
CA THR A 188 12.27 3.49 -14.36
C THR A 188 12.39 1.98 -14.61
N ASP A 189 11.25 1.31 -14.75
CA ASP A 189 11.17 -0.07 -15.25
C ASP A 189 10.25 -0.14 -16.47
N ARG A 190 10.84 -0.42 -17.64
CA ARG A 190 10.23 -0.11 -18.94
C ARG A 190 9.93 -1.36 -19.75
N TYR A 191 8.75 -1.40 -20.36
CA TYR A 191 8.29 -2.52 -21.19
C TYR A 191 7.88 -2.05 -22.58
N SER A 192 8.37 -2.76 -23.61
CA SER A 192 7.97 -2.53 -25.00
C SER A 192 7.70 -3.86 -25.72
N PRO A 193 6.52 -4.06 -26.34
CA PRO A 193 6.21 -5.28 -27.06
C PRO A 193 6.88 -5.34 -28.44
N VAL A 194 7.19 -6.57 -28.86
CA VAL A 194 7.75 -6.91 -30.17
C VAL A 194 6.61 -7.03 -31.19
N GLN A 195 6.88 -6.60 -32.41
CA GLN A 195 6.02 -6.84 -33.57
C GLN A 195 6.44 -8.11 -34.31
N SER A 196 7.73 -8.24 -34.62
CA SER A 196 8.29 -9.39 -35.34
C SER A 196 9.81 -9.49 -35.15
N ILE A 197 10.36 -10.69 -35.34
CA ILE A 197 11.80 -10.97 -35.34
C ILE A 197 12.18 -11.68 -36.65
N SER A 198 13.02 -11.06 -37.46
CA SER A 198 13.48 -11.65 -38.73
C SER A 198 14.80 -11.07 -39.18
N GLY A 199 15.68 -11.89 -39.75
CA GLY A 199 16.97 -11.45 -40.30
C GLY A 199 17.86 -10.73 -39.27
N ASN A 200 17.81 -11.17 -38.01
CA ASN A 200 18.45 -10.54 -36.86
C ASN A 200 17.96 -9.10 -36.53
N ALA A 201 16.76 -8.73 -37.00
CA ALA A 201 16.08 -7.51 -36.61
C ALA A 201 14.86 -7.84 -35.74
N ILE A 202 14.73 -7.16 -34.60
CA ILE A 202 13.55 -7.16 -33.73
C ILE A 202 12.81 -5.85 -34.01
N THR A 203 11.75 -5.93 -34.81
CA THR A 203 10.85 -4.82 -35.06
C THR A 203 9.90 -4.69 -33.88
N MET A 204 9.82 -3.50 -33.30
CA MET A 204 9.03 -3.22 -32.10
C MET A 204 7.69 -2.60 -32.48
N ARG A 205 6.65 -2.86 -31.68
CA ARG A 205 5.34 -2.24 -31.92
C ARG A 205 5.38 -0.75 -31.64
N GLN A 206 4.56 0.00 -32.36
CA GLN A 206 4.40 1.44 -32.23
C GLN A 206 2.98 1.78 -31.73
N PRO A 207 2.82 2.83 -30.90
CA PRO A 207 3.84 3.79 -30.47
C PRO A 207 4.72 3.36 -29.28
N ALA A 208 4.54 2.16 -28.73
CA ALA A 208 5.28 1.71 -27.55
C ALA A 208 6.80 1.92 -27.63
N TRP A 209 7.43 1.55 -28.75
CA TRP A 209 8.87 1.74 -28.91
C TRP A 209 9.27 3.21 -28.93
N ASN A 210 8.51 4.06 -29.64
CA ASN A 210 8.78 5.49 -29.64
C ASN A 210 8.64 6.08 -28.24
N ASN A 211 7.64 5.68 -27.46
CA ASN A 211 7.46 6.14 -26.08
C ASN A 211 8.60 5.67 -25.15
N ASN A 212 9.11 4.45 -25.33
CA ASN A 212 10.20 3.90 -24.52
C ASN A 212 11.59 4.46 -24.85
N THR A 213 11.74 5.10 -26.01
CA THR A 213 13.02 5.63 -26.53
C THR A 213 13.09 7.16 -26.52
N PHE A 214 12.22 7.79 -25.73
CA PHE A 214 11.97 9.22 -25.70
C PHE A 214 11.85 9.71 -24.25
N GLY A 215 12.58 10.77 -23.89
CA GLY A 215 12.51 11.37 -22.56
C GLY A 215 13.76 11.14 -21.71
N TYR A 216 13.56 10.79 -20.45
CA TYR A 216 14.62 10.53 -19.47
C TYR A 216 14.68 9.05 -19.10
N ASP A 217 15.85 8.61 -18.65
CA ASP A 217 16.11 7.23 -18.21
C ASP A 217 15.51 6.21 -19.19
N THR A 218 15.76 6.38 -20.49
CA THR A 218 15.08 5.64 -21.55
C THR A 218 15.61 4.22 -21.67
N LEU A 219 14.89 3.36 -22.39
CA LEU A 219 15.33 1.99 -22.66
C LEU A 219 16.70 1.94 -23.37
N THR A 220 16.94 2.90 -24.27
CA THR A 220 18.13 2.95 -25.14
C THR A 220 19.31 3.70 -24.55
N ALA A 221 19.08 4.58 -23.59
CA ALA A 221 20.11 5.35 -22.91
C ALA A 221 19.76 5.53 -21.42
N PRO A 222 19.73 4.45 -20.64
CA PRO A 222 19.39 4.52 -19.23
C PRO A 222 20.49 5.24 -18.44
N HIS A 223 20.13 5.97 -17.37
CA HIS A 223 21.13 6.58 -16.48
C HIS A 223 21.93 5.50 -15.74
N ARG A 224 21.29 4.36 -15.45
CA ARG A 224 21.92 3.12 -15.00
C ARG A 224 21.44 1.97 -15.86
N ALA A 225 22.37 1.26 -16.49
CA ALA A 225 22.09 0.04 -17.24
C ALA A 225 21.86 -1.16 -16.28
N GLY A 226 20.64 -1.32 -15.78
CA GLY A 226 20.22 -2.52 -15.05
C GLY A 226 19.91 -3.71 -15.99
N PRO A 227 19.31 -4.79 -15.46
CA PRO A 227 18.92 -5.96 -16.25
C PRO A 227 18.11 -5.60 -17.50
N PHE A 228 18.39 -6.31 -18.59
CA PHE A 228 17.72 -6.18 -19.87
C PHE A 228 17.26 -7.57 -20.32
N SER A 229 15.96 -7.75 -20.52
CA SER A 229 15.37 -9.08 -20.71
C SER A 229 14.41 -9.11 -21.89
N LEU A 230 14.31 -10.28 -22.52
CA LEU A 230 13.20 -10.64 -23.39
C LEU A 230 12.28 -11.57 -22.60
N VAL A 231 10.98 -11.29 -22.60
CA VAL A 231 9.99 -12.03 -21.80
C VAL A 231 8.85 -12.54 -22.67
N ASN A 232 8.11 -13.53 -22.16
CA ASN A 232 6.85 -14.03 -22.73
C ASN A 232 6.97 -14.86 -24.02
N ALA A 233 7.93 -15.79 -24.06
CA ALA A 233 8.00 -16.85 -25.08
C ALA A 233 8.10 -18.23 -24.45
N TYR A 234 7.59 -19.26 -25.14
CA TYR A 234 7.72 -20.65 -24.69
C TYR A 234 9.19 -21.09 -24.66
N GLU A 235 9.97 -20.60 -25.61
CA GLU A 235 11.40 -20.88 -25.74
C GLU A 235 12.23 -20.30 -24.59
N PHE A 236 11.68 -19.37 -23.81
CA PHE A 236 12.30 -18.84 -22.59
C PHE A 236 11.85 -19.57 -21.33
N LEU A 237 10.99 -20.59 -21.43
CA LEU A 237 10.53 -21.39 -20.29
C LEU A 237 11.58 -22.47 -20.00
N ASP A 238 12.55 -22.14 -19.13
CA ASP A 238 13.72 -22.98 -18.89
C ASP A 238 14.14 -23.13 -17.42
N ALA A 239 13.56 -22.37 -16.49
CA ALA A 239 13.87 -22.42 -15.07
C ALA A 239 12.66 -22.79 -14.18
N PRO A 240 12.88 -23.49 -13.05
CA PRO A 240 11.82 -23.70 -12.06
C PRO A 240 11.20 -22.39 -11.58
N GLY A 241 9.87 -22.37 -11.49
CA GLY A 241 9.08 -21.20 -11.15
C GLY A 241 8.65 -20.37 -12.36
N GLU A 242 9.11 -20.70 -13.57
CA GLU A 242 8.70 -19.99 -14.77
C GLU A 242 7.39 -20.51 -15.37
N TRP A 243 6.64 -19.63 -16.03
CA TRP A 243 5.41 -19.96 -16.75
C TRP A 243 5.28 -19.24 -18.09
N TYR A 244 4.49 -19.82 -18.99
CA TYR A 244 4.13 -19.23 -20.29
C TYR A 244 2.66 -19.51 -20.62
N LEU A 245 1.94 -18.51 -21.13
CA LEU A 245 0.55 -18.65 -21.59
C LEU A 245 0.44 -18.42 -23.10
N ASN A 246 -0.08 -19.44 -23.79
CA ASN A 246 -0.45 -19.35 -25.19
C ASN A 246 -1.97 -19.13 -25.31
N PRO A 247 -2.44 -17.89 -25.57
CA PRO A 247 -3.86 -17.61 -25.72
C PRO A 247 -4.47 -18.22 -26.99
N GLY A 248 -3.67 -18.50 -28.02
CA GLY A 248 -4.15 -19.03 -29.30
C GLY A 248 -4.64 -20.47 -29.15
N THR A 249 -3.97 -21.24 -28.30
CA THR A 249 -4.37 -22.62 -27.96
C THR A 249 -5.10 -22.74 -26.63
N GLY A 250 -4.97 -21.74 -25.75
CA GLY A 250 -5.45 -21.79 -24.37
C GLY A 250 -4.53 -22.59 -23.43
N ALA A 251 -3.32 -22.94 -23.85
CA ALA A 251 -2.38 -23.71 -23.03
C ALA A 251 -1.58 -22.79 -22.10
N LEU A 252 -1.67 -23.06 -20.78
CA LEU A 252 -0.80 -22.50 -19.76
C LEU A 252 0.27 -23.53 -19.40
N TYR A 253 1.54 -23.13 -19.44
CA TYR A 253 2.69 -23.96 -19.10
C TYR A 253 3.38 -23.45 -17.84
N TYR A 254 3.90 -24.36 -17.02
CA TYR A 254 4.60 -24.05 -15.78
C TYR A 254 5.69 -25.08 -15.46
N ILE A 255 6.84 -24.63 -14.96
CA ILE A 255 7.86 -25.50 -14.37
C ILE A 255 7.75 -25.38 -12.84
N PRO A 256 7.31 -26.41 -12.10
CA PRO A 256 7.21 -26.33 -10.65
C PRO A 256 8.57 -26.16 -9.98
N ILE A 257 8.61 -25.36 -8.91
CA ILE A 257 9.78 -25.29 -8.03
C ILE A 257 9.88 -26.55 -7.16
N ALA A 258 11.06 -26.78 -6.58
CA ALA A 258 11.29 -27.93 -5.70
C ALA A 258 10.25 -27.96 -4.55
N GLY A 259 9.59 -29.11 -4.38
CA GLY A 259 8.57 -29.34 -3.36
C GLY A 259 7.13 -29.14 -3.82
N GLN A 260 6.88 -28.51 -4.97
CA GLN A 260 5.53 -28.39 -5.51
C GLN A 260 5.07 -29.68 -6.18
N ASN A 261 3.88 -30.13 -5.81
CA ASN A 261 3.21 -31.26 -6.45
C ASN A 261 2.06 -30.75 -7.32
N MET A 262 2.20 -30.88 -8.64
CA MET A 262 1.22 -30.37 -9.61
C MET A 262 -0.18 -30.97 -9.50
N SER A 263 -0.34 -32.10 -8.78
CA SER A 263 -1.67 -32.67 -8.49
C SER A 263 -2.41 -31.99 -7.34
N THR A 264 -1.72 -31.25 -6.47
CA THR A 264 -2.28 -30.63 -5.26
C THR A 264 -1.98 -29.14 -5.12
N VAL A 265 -1.08 -28.60 -5.96
CA VAL A 265 -0.66 -27.20 -5.93
C VAL A 265 -1.85 -26.28 -6.26
N SER A 266 -1.92 -25.15 -5.56
CA SER A 266 -2.91 -24.12 -5.87
C SER A 266 -2.35 -23.20 -6.95
N VAL A 267 -3.00 -23.13 -8.11
CA VAL A 267 -2.65 -22.18 -9.17
C VAL A 267 -3.82 -21.24 -9.44
N GLU A 268 -3.57 -19.94 -9.32
CA GLU A 268 -4.54 -18.88 -9.59
C GLU A 268 -4.05 -18.03 -10.77
N LEU A 269 -4.89 -17.93 -11.80
CA LEU A 269 -4.64 -17.14 -13.02
C LEU A 269 -5.53 -15.88 -13.00
N PRO A 270 -4.97 -14.70 -12.68
CA PRO A 270 -5.69 -13.44 -12.75
C PRO A 270 -6.22 -13.13 -14.14
N VAL A 271 -7.46 -12.66 -14.23
CA VAL A 271 -8.07 -12.25 -15.52
C VAL A 271 -8.81 -10.91 -15.44
N MET A 272 -8.70 -10.20 -14.33
CA MET A 272 -9.37 -8.92 -14.10
C MET A 272 -8.37 -7.82 -13.74
N GLU A 273 -8.65 -6.59 -14.18
CA GLU A 273 -7.82 -5.44 -13.85
C GLU A 273 -8.18 -4.83 -12.48
N SER A 274 -9.44 -4.82 -12.06
CA SER A 274 -9.84 -4.29 -10.75
C SER A 274 -10.89 -5.17 -10.07
N LEU A 275 -10.96 -5.08 -8.73
CA LEU A 275 -11.83 -5.89 -7.88
C LEU A 275 -12.97 -5.05 -7.33
N VAL A 276 -12.68 -3.85 -6.85
CA VAL A 276 -13.65 -2.94 -6.23
C VAL A 276 -13.48 -1.55 -6.82
N ASN A 277 -14.60 -0.94 -7.22
CA ASN A 277 -14.64 0.43 -7.70
C ASN A 277 -15.67 1.20 -6.87
N VAL A 278 -15.20 2.10 -6.01
CA VAL A 278 -16.05 2.95 -5.17
C VAL A 278 -16.04 4.36 -5.75
N GLY A 279 -17.15 4.77 -6.37
CA GLY A 279 -17.25 6.12 -6.91
C GLY A 279 -18.54 6.40 -7.65
N GLY A 280 -19.07 7.60 -7.40
CA GLY A 280 -20.25 8.13 -8.06
C GLY A 280 -19.90 9.22 -9.07
N THR A 281 -20.66 10.31 -9.05
CA THR A 281 -20.36 11.55 -9.78
C THR A 281 -19.97 12.65 -8.79
N TYR A 282 -19.51 13.81 -9.27
CA TYR A 282 -19.25 14.95 -8.37
C TYR A 282 -20.52 15.57 -7.77
N ASP A 283 -21.69 15.36 -8.40
CA ASP A 283 -22.99 15.78 -7.87
C ASP A 283 -23.56 14.77 -6.87
N ALA A 284 -23.23 13.48 -7.06
CA ALA A 284 -23.67 12.38 -6.23
C ALA A 284 -22.49 11.42 -5.97
N PRO A 285 -21.59 11.77 -5.02
CA PRO A 285 -20.43 10.94 -4.71
C PRO A 285 -20.85 9.67 -3.96
N ALA A 286 -20.05 8.61 -4.04
CA ALA A 286 -20.22 7.45 -3.15
C ALA A 286 -19.77 7.82 -1.72
N HIS A 287 -20.47 7.37 -0.67
CA HIS A 287 -20.11 7.73 0.69
C HIS A 287 -20.48 6.74 1.79
N ASP A 288 -19.78 6.84 2.92
CA ASP A 288 -20.11 6.12 4.17
C ASP A 288 -20.13 4.59 4.01
N ILE A 289 -19.15 4.06 3.27
CA ILE A 289 -18.97 2.62 3.01
C ILE A 289 -17.69 2.14 3.71
N THR A 290 -17.77 1.02 4.41
CA THR A 290 -16.61 0.41 5.07
C THR A 290 -16.38 -1.03 4.63
N PHE A 291 -15.11 -1.43 4.60
CA PHE A 291 -14.64 -2.78 4.35
C PHE A 291 -13.77 -3.24 5.52
N THR A 292 -14.09 -4.39 6.12
CA THR A 292 -13.36 -4.91 7.29
C THR A 292 -13.07 -6.40 7.18
N GLY A 293 -11.80 -6.81 7.36
CA GLY A 293 -11.44 -8.23 7.43
C GLY A 293 -11.41 -8.97 6.09
N ILE A 294 -11.40 -8.26 4.96
CA ILE A 294 -11.53 -8.84 3.62
C ILE A 294 -10.17 -8.91 2.93
N THR A 295 -9.89 -10.01 2.24
CA THR A 295 -8.72 -10.15 1.35
C THR A 295 -9.11 -9.81 -0.10
N PHE A 296 -8.33 -8.96 -0.75
CA PHE A 296 -8.43 -8.59 -2.16
C PHE A 296 -7.22 -9.14 -2.91
N THR A 297 -7.43 -9.93 -3.96
CA THR A 297 -6.34 -10.61 -4.67
C THR A 297 -6.64 -10.92 -6.14
N GLY A 298 -5.60 -11.29 -6.89
CA GLY A 298 -5.77 -11.97 -8.18
C GLY A 298 -6.17 -11.05 -9.31
N THR A 299 -5.55 -9.86 -9.43
CA THR A 299 -5.69 -9.00 -10.62
C THR A 299 -4.48 -9.10 -11.54
N SER A 300 -4.68 -8.77 -12.82
CA SER A 300 -3.62 -8.61 -13.81
C SER A 300 -3.85 -7.35 -14.64
N TRP A 301 -2.79 -6.65 -15.00
CA TRP A 301 -2.86 -5.43 -15.80
C TRP A 301 -2.17 -5.60 -17.16
N LEU A 302 -2.94 -5.69 -18.24
CA LEU A 302 -2.40 -5.96 -19.58
C LEU A 302 -1.79 -4.73 -20.29
N GLY A 303 -1.79 -3.55 -19.65
CA GLY A 303 -1.28 -2.30 -20.22
C GLY A 303 0.09 -2.41 -20.89
N PRO A 304 1.12 -2.96 -20.22
CA PRO A 304 2.45 -3.12 -20.82
C PRO A 304 2.51 -4.05 -22.05
N SER A 305 1.55 -4.97 -22.19
CA SER A 305 1.42 -5.85 -23.35
C SER A 305 0.63 -5.21 -24.50
N SER A 306 0.05 -4.03 -24.29
CA SER A 306 -0.67 -3.27 -25.32
C SER A 306 0.28 -2.56 -26.29
N ASP A 307 -0.26 -2.02 -27.40
CA ASP A 307 0.53 -1.25 -28.36
C ASP A 307 1.11 0.06 -27.80
N GLN A 308 0.72 0.46 -26.59
CA GLN A 308 1.31 1.59 -25.86
C GLN A 308 2.57 1.21 -25.07
N GLY A 309 2.74 -0.08 -24.74
CA GLY A 309 3.78 -0.53 -23.81
C GLY A 309 3.64 0.10 -22.42
N TYR A 310 4.74 0.12 -21.68
CA TYR A 310 4.86 0.84 -20.42
C TYR A 310 6.18 1.61 -20.37
N ALA A 311 6.12 2.88 -20.78
CA ALA A 311 7.24 3.82 -20.70
C ALA A 311 7.17 4.57 -19.36
N ASP A 312 7.58 3.89 -18.29
CA ASP A 312 7.62 4.42 -16.92
C ASP A 312 8.35 5.76 -16.85
N GLN A 313 7.74 6.72 -16.15
CA GLN A 313 8.29 8.06 -15.94
C GLN A 313 8.71 8.25 -14.49
N GLN A 314 7.86 7.85 -13.53
CA GLN A 314 8.19 7.73 -12.11
C GLN A 314 6.96 7.21 -11.33
N THR A 315 7.14 6.25 -10.42
CA THR A 315 6.12 5.86 -9.43
C THR A 315 4.73 5.59 -10.02
N GLY A 316 4.68 4.78 -11.09
CA GLY A 316 3.43 4.35 -11.72
C GLY A 316 2.86 5.33 -12.74
N SER A 317 3.48 6.50 -12.92
CA SER A 317 3.18 7.37 -14.06
C SER A 317 3.92 6.90 -15.32
N TYR A 318 3.27 6.95 -16.47
CA TYR A 318 3.87 6.47 -17.72
C TYR A 318 3.44 7.29 -18.94
N LEU A 319 4.30 7.29 -19.95
CA LEU A 319 4.01 7.90 -21.23
C LEU A 319 3.17 6.96 -22.10
N ALA A 320 2.07 7.49 -22.64
CA ALA A 320 1.23 6.83 -23.63
C ALA A 320 0.79 7.84 -24.70
N GLY A 321 0.27 7.33 -25.82
CA GLY A 321 -0.20 8.12 -26.94
C GLY A 321 0.80 8.24 -28.09
N ASN A 322 0.42 9.04 -29.09
CA ASN A 322 1.24 9.36 -30.25
C ASN A 322 1.73 10.80 -30.14
N TRP A 323 3.03 11.01 -30.32
CA TRP A 323 3.69 12.30 -30.15
C TRP A 323 4.50 12.66 -31.39
N ASN A 324 4.86 13.94 -31.53
CA ASN A 324 5.76 14.37 -32.59
C ASN A 324 7.21 14.03 -32.23
N TRP A 325 7.61 12.78 -32.41
CA TRP A 325 8.96 12.33 -32.08
C TRP A 325 9.98 12.78 -33.13
N PRO A 326 11.11 13.39 -32.73
CA PRO A 326 12.20 13.67 -33.64
C PRO A 326 12.74 12.39 -34.30
N ALA A 327 13.09 12.47 -35.58
CA ALA A 327 13.67 11.34 -36.32
C ALA A 327 15.03 10.91 -35.76
N ASP A 328 15.74 11.80 -35.08
CA ASP A 328 17.03 11.60 -34.43
C ASP A 328 16.90 11.43 -32.90
N ARG A 329 15.70 11.17 -32.36
CA ARG A 329 15.46 11.11 -30.90
C ARG A 329 16.41 10.19 -30.13
N LEU A 330 16.89 9.11 -30.77
CA LEU A 330 17.82 8.15 -30.18
C LEU A 330 19.18 8.77 -29.81
N THR A 331 19.51 9.93 -30.38
CA THR A 331 20.70 10.71 -30.04
C THR A 331 20.36 12.05 -29.40
N THR A 332 19.23 12.69 -29.76
CA THR A 332 18.91 14.07 -29.36
C THR A 332 17.92 14.23 -28.20
N CYS A 333 17.14 13.20 -27.86
CA CYS A 333 16.07 13.26 -26.84
C CYS A 333 16.22 12.21 -25.72
N GLN A 334 17.45 11.79 -25.42
CA GLN A 334 17.73 10.76 -24.40
C GLN A 334 17.86 11.32 -22.97
N ASN A 335 17.83 12.65 -22.82
CA ASN A 335 17.79 13.36 -21.54
C ASN A 335 16.77 14.51 -21.62
N GLY A 336 15.58 14.19 -22.15
CA GLY A 336 14.54 15.16 -22.48
C GLY A 336 14.84 16.01 -23.72
N CYS A 337 13.79 16.63 -24.24
CA CYS A 337 13.81 17.61 -25.32
C CYS A 337 12.47 18.35 -25.35
N GLN A 338 12.35 19.43 -26.11
CA GLN A 338 11.12 20.24 -26.13
C GLN A 338 9.88 19.42 -26.52
N GLN A 339 10.01 18.49 -27.47
CA GLN A 339 8.91 17.60 -27.88
C GLN A 339 8.47 16.66 -26.75
N PHE A 340 9.40 16.26 -25.86
CA PHE A 340 9.07 15.43 -24.71
C PHE A 340 8.26 16.21 -23.67
N GLU A 341 8.60 17.49 -23.49
CA GLU A 341 7.83 18.37 -22.61
C GLU A 341 6.38 18.56 -23.10
N ALA A 342 6.10 18.39 -24.39
CA ALA A 342 4.72 18.37 -24.90
C ALA A 342 3.90 17.19 -24.38
N ALA A 343 4.54 16.08 -24.02
CA ALA A 343 3.87 14.89 -23.53
C ALA A 343 3.67 14.87 -22.01
N ARG A 344 4.50 15.61 -21.26
CA ARG A 344 4.50 15.63 -19.78
C ARG A 344 3.12 15.91 -19.15
N PRO A 345 2.35 16.93 -19.59
CA PRO A 345 1.03 17.21 -19.01
C PRO A 345 -0.02 16.11 -19.25
N HIS A 346 0.30 15.13 -20.10
CA HIS A 346 -0.63 14.11 -20.58
C HIS A 346 -0.25 12.69 -20.15
N TRP A 347 0.74 12.53 -19.28
CA TRP A 347 1.12 11.21 -18.75
C TRP A 347 -0.08 10.48 -18.14
N HIS A 348 -0.02 9.16 -18.25
CA HIS A 348 -1.00 8.27 -17.66
C HIS A 348 -0.55 7.81 -16.27
N GLN A 349 -1.51 7.35 -15.47
CA GLN A 349 -1.24 6.66 -14.22
C GLN A 349 -1.62 5.19 -14.35
N MET A 350 -0.83 4.31 -13.73
CA MET A 350 -1.16 2.91 -13.59
C MET A 350 -2.48 2.76 -12.81
N PRO A 351 -3.43 1.92 -13.27
CA PRO A 351 -4.67 1.66 -12.54
C PRO A 351 -4.41 0.88 -11.24
N ALA A 352 -5.40 0.85 -10.35
CA ALA A 352 -5.34 0.10 -9.09
C ALA A 352 -6.35 -1.06 -9.04
N ALA A 353 -6.06 -2.06 -8.20
CA ALA A 353 -6.97 -3.18 -7.94
C ALA A 353 -8.24 -2.74 -7.19
N VAL A 354 -8.09 -1.83 -6.24
CA VAL A 354 -9.20 -1.11 -5.60
C VAL A 354 -9.11 0.38 -5.95
N GLN A 355 -10.20 0.93 -6.47
CA GLN A 355 -10.24 2.28 -7.02
C GLN A 355 -11.31 3.10 -6.31
N ILE A 356 -10.95 4.29 -5.84
CA ILE A 356 -11.82 5.19 -5.08
C ILE A 356 -11.75 6.58 -5.72
N SER A 357 -12.86 7.13 -6.19
CA SER A 357 -12.93 8.52 -6.70
C SER A 357 -14.35 9.06 -6.61
N ALA A 358 -14.53 10.39 -6.68
CA ALA A 358 -15.83 11.02 -6.46
C ALA A 358 -16.56 10.38 -5.26
N ALA A 359 -15.85 10.34 -4.12
CA ALA A 359 -16.25 9.55 -2.97
C ALA A 359 -15.80 10.20 -1.65
N ARG A 360 -16.51 9.91 -0.55
CA ARG A 360 -16.13 10.38 0.78
C ARG A 360 -16.43 9.38 1.91
N GLY A 361 -15.68 9.41 3.01
CA GLY A 361 -16.01 8.56 4.17
C GLY A 361 -15.86 7.06 3.88
N ILE A 362 -14.89 6.68 3.05
CA ILE A 362 -14.63 5.28 2.70
C ILE A 362 -13.52 4.73 3.59
N THR A 363 -13.76 3.57 4.22
CA THR A 363 -12.77 2.95 5.11
C THR A 363 -12.45 1.52 4.71
N PHE A 364 -11.16 1.19 4.67
CA PHE A 364 -10.65 -0.16 4.64
C PHE A 364 -9.88 -0.41 5.95
N SER A 365 -10.35 -1.37 6.74
CA SER A 365 -9.72 -1.75 8.01
C SER A 365 -9.44 -3.25 8.04
N GLU A 366 -8.34 -3.64 8.68
CA GLU A 366 -8.04 -5.06 8.96
C GLU A 366 -8.10 -5.96 7.71
N SER A 367 -7.83 -5.37 6.55
CA SER A 367 -7.97 -6.01 5.24
C SER A 367 -6.62 -6.40 4.68
N ALA A 368 -6.62 -7.20 3.62
CA ALA A 368 -5.38 -7.62 2.95
C ALA A 368 -5.46 -7.36 1.44
N PHE A 369 -4.42 -6.79 0.85
CA PHE A 369 -4.32 -6.51 -0.59
C PHE A 369 -3.08 -7.24 -1.10
N LEU A 370 -3.30 -8.47 -1.57
CA LEU A 370 -2.25 -9.44 -1.82
C LEU A 370 -2.25 -9.87 -3.27
N ASN A 371 -1.08 -10.08 -3.86
CA ASN A 371 -0.97 -10.70 -5.19
C ASN A 371 -1.85 -9.97 -6.23
N VAL A 372 -1.64 -8.66 -6.39
CA VAL A 372 -2.26 -7.87 -7.45
C VAL A 372 -1.24 -7.46 -8.51
N GLY A 373 -1.66 -7.47 -9.77
CA GLY A 373 -0.82 -7.22 -10.94
C GLY A 373 -0.50 -5.76 -11.23
N GLN A 374 -0.90 -4.83 -10.37
CA GLN A 374 -0.71 -3.38 -10.50
C GLN A 374 -0.73 -2.73 -9.10
N THR A 375 -0.98 -1.42 -9.01
CA THR A 375 -1.16 -0.73 -7.72
C THR A 375 -2.28 -1.37 -6.89
N ALA A 376 -2.10 -1.53 -5.58
CA ALA A 376 -3.12 -2.13 -4.73
C ALA A 376 -4.35 -1.21 -4.55
N ILE A 377 -4.14 0.04 -4.14
CA ILE A 377 -5.22 0.99 -3.85
C ILE A 377 -4.93 2.33 -4.51
N GLY A 378 -5.91 2.81 -5.29
CA GLY A 378 -5.91 4.12 -5.93
C GLY A 378 -6.96 5.03 -5.30
N ILE A 379 -6.53 6.16 -4.71
CA ILE A 379 -7.41 7.12 -4.02
C ILE A 379 -7.39 8.44 -4.76
N GLY A 380 -8.52 8.76 -5.38
CA GLY A 380 -8.69 9.90 -6.26
C GLY A 380 -7.55 9.96 -7.26
N ASN A 381 -7.38 8.95 -8.11
CA ASN A 381 -6.43 9.05 -9.22
C ASN A 381 -7.08 9.72 -10.44
N ASP A 382 -6.27 10.07 -11.43
CA ASP A 382 -6.76 10.62 -12.69
C ASP A 382 -7.81 9.71 -13.34
N ALA A 383 -8.73 10.29 -14.12
CA ALA A 383 -9.82 9.56 -14.76
C ALA A 383 -9.37 8.37 -15.62
N ASN A 384 -8.16 8.41 -16.18
CA ASN A 384 -7.58 7.34 -16.98
C ASN A 384 -7.05 6.14 -16.17
N ALA A 385 -6.95 6.27 -14.85
CA ALA A 385 -6.60 5.19 -13.93
C ALA A 385 -7.81 4.62 -13.18
N HIS A 386 -9.02 5.05 -13.56
CA HIS A 386 -10.26 4.60 -12.95
C HIS A 386 -11.22 4.00 -13.97
N ALA A 387 -11.68 2.77 -13.72
CA ALA A 387 -12.62 2.05 -14.56
C ALA A 387 -13.99 2.73 -14.72
N SER A 388 -14.36 3.66 -13.84
CA SER A 388 -15.58 4.47 -13.97
C SER A 388 -15.44 5.58 -15.01
N GLY A 389 -14.22 5.93 -15.40
CA GLY A 389 -13.92 7.15 -16.16
C GLY A 389 -14.06 8.44 -15.34
N VAL A 390 -14.49 8.36 -14.07
CA VAL A 390 -14.57 9.50 -13.14
C VAL A 390 -13.35 9.41 -12.23
N GLY A 391 -12.44 10.39 -12.30
CA GLY A 391 -11.25 10.47 -11.45
C GLY A 391 -11.47 11.33 -10.21
N LEU A 392 -10.37 11.63 -9.51
CA LEU A 392 -10.13 12.71 -8.52
C LEU A 392 -11.35 13.37 -7.87
N GLY A 393 -11.35 13.48 -6.55
CA GLY A 393 -12.47 13.96 -5.75
C GLY A 393 -12.77 12.99 -4.62
N ALA A 394 -11.73 12.66 -3.85
CA ALA A 394 -11.80 11.73 -2.73
C ALA A 394 -11.57 12.48 -1.41
N SER A 395 -12.45 12.29 -0.42
CA SER A 395 -12.31 12.94 0.89
C SER A 395 -12.58 12.00 2.06
N ASP A 396 -11.91 12.20 3.19
CA ASP A 396 -12.17 11.43 4.42
C ASP A 396 -12.03 9.91 4.18
N ILE A 397 -10.97 9.51 3.49
CA ILE A 397 -10.68 8.11 3.15
C ILE A 397 -9.68 7.56 4.16
N THR A 398 -9.94 6.36 4.68
CA THR A 398 -9.06 5.69 5.64
C THR A 398 -8.65 4.31 5.16
N VAL A 399 -7.35 4.04 5.16
CA VAL A 399 -6.79 2.68 5.03
C VAL A 399 -5.98 2.40 6.28
N THR A 400 -6.43 1.45 7.09
CA THR A 400 -5.79 1.18 8.38
C THR A 400 -5.70 -0.29 8.75
N ARG A 401 -4.71 -0.64 9.58
CA ARG A 401 -4.53 -1.99 10.13
C ARG A 401 -4.52 -3.09 9.06
N SER A 402 -4.10 -2.75 7.85
CA SER A 402 -4.20 -3.63 6.69
C SER A 402 -2.82 -4.12 6.26
N GLU A 403 -2.81 -5.26 5.58
CA GLU A 403 -1.63 -5.83 4.93
C GLU A 403 -1.68 -5.50 3.44
N ILE A 404 -0.60 -4.96 2.88
CA ILE A 404 -0.46 -4.72 1.43
C ILE A 404 0.85 -5.36 0.99
N ALA A 405 0.78 -6.50 0.30
CA ALA A 405 1.98 -7.28 0.03
C ALA A 405 1.95 -8.12 -1.25
N HIS A 406 3.15 -8.50 -1.72
CA HIS A 406 3.35 -9.37 -2.88
C HIS A 406 2.76 -8.83 -4.19
N ASN A 407 2.77 -7.51 -4.35
CA ASN A 407 2.14 -6.86 -5.50
C ASN A 407 3.16 -6.55 -6.58
N SER A 408 2.75 -6.70 -7.84
CA SER A 408 3.63 -6.46 -8.99
C SER A 408 4.11 -5.01 -9.05
N ALA A 409 3.30 -4.03 -8.59
CA ALA A 409 3.61 -2.59 -8.60
C ALA A 409 3.58 -1.96 -7.20
N GLY A 410 2.95 -0.78 -7.04
CA GLY A 410 2.93 -0.02 -5.79
C GLY A 410 1.85 -0.43 -4.79
N GLY A 411 1.90 0.21 -3.61
CA GLY A 411 0.91 0.02 -2.55
C GLY A 411 -0.29 0.95 -2.73
N ILE A 412 -0.25 2.12 -2.09
CA ILE A 412 -1.34 3.08 -2.03
C ILE A 412 -0.94 4.37 -2.74
N ILE A 413 -1.67 4.75 -3.79
CA ILE A 413 -1.40 5.95 -4.58
C ILE A 413 -2.57 6.94 -4.42
N VAL A 414 -2.28 8.12 -3.88
CA VAL A 414 -3.25 9.18 -3.61
C VAL A 414 -2.99 10.38 -4.53
N GLY A 415 -4.00 10.77 -5.31
CA GLY A 415 -3.88 11.89 -6.25
C GLY A 415 -3.54 11.50 -7.69
N GLY A 416 -3.56 12.52 -8.55
CA GLY A 416 -3.31 12.44 -9.99
C GLY A 416 -1.99 13.09 -10.39
N VAL A 417 -1.64 13.01 -11.68
CA VAL A 417 -0.46 13.66 -12.27
C VAL A 417 -0.80 14.67 -13.36
N ARG A 418 -2.10 14.80 -13.71
CA ARG A 418 -2.57 15.71 -14.76
C ARG A 418 -3.05 17.06 -14.22
N ALA A 419 -3.41 17.96 -15.13
CA ALA A 419 -3.83 19.33 -14.85
C ALA A 419 -4.85 19.43 -13.70
N ASP A 420 -5.93 18.64 -13.76
CA ASP A 420 -6.98 18.70 -12.74
C ASP A 420 -6.54 18.15 -11.36
N ALA A 421 -5.45 17.40 -11.28
CA ALA A 421 -4.90 16.95 -9.99
C ALA A 421 -4.31 18.12 -9.19
N HIS A 422 -3.57 19.01 -9.86
CA HIS A 422 -2.87 20.11 -9.21
C HIS A 422 -3.60 21.45 -9.30
N HIS A 423 -4.36 21.68 -10.38
CA HIS A 423 -5.12 22.90 -10.66
C HIS A 423 -6.52 22.52 -11.17
N PRO A 424 -7.37 21.98 -10.29
CA PRO A 424 -8.66 21.43 -10.68
C PRO A 424 -9.56 22.50 -11.30
N SER A 425 -10.14 22.15 -12.45
CA SER A 425 -11.21 22.92 -13.10
C SER A 425 -12.50 22.95 -12.27
N ASP A 426 -12.70 21.96 -11.38
CA ASP A 426 -13.79 21.89 -10.42
C ASP A 426 -13.26 21.61 -9.00
N GLN A 427 -13.60 22.45 -8.02
CA GLN A 427 -13.12 22.34 -6.64
C GLN A 427 -13.48 21.01 -5.95
N ARG A 428 -14.47 20.27 -6.47
CA ARG A 428 -14.85 18.95 -5.99
C ARG A 428 -13.84 17.86 -6.34
N MET A 429 -12.96 18.11 -7.31
CA MET A 429 -11.89 17.18 -7.70
C MET A 429 -10.72 17.14 -6.70
N VAL A 430 -10.64 18.12 -5.79
CA VAL A 430 -9.54 18.18 -4.81
C VAL A 430 -9.64 17.02 -3.83
N ASN A 431 -8.63 16.16 -3.83
CA ASN A 431 -8.49 15.13 -2.81
C ASN A 431 -8.07 15.73 -1.47
N ARG A 432 -8.67 15.27 -0.37
CA ARG A 432 -8.39 15.82 0.96
C ARG A 432 -8.63 14.85 2.10
N ASN A 433 -8.02 15.09 3.26
CA ASN A 433 -8.27 14.33 4.50
C ASN A 433 -8.10 12.82 4.33
N ILE A 434 -6.94 12.38 3.84
CA ILE A 434 -6.69 10.94 3.61
C ILE A 434 -5.80 10.40 4.73
N THR A 435 -6.22 9.30 5.35
CA THR A 435 -5.48 8.62 6.43
C THR A 435 -5.00 7.25 5.99
N ILE A 436 -3.69 7.02 6.09
CA ILE A 436 -3.04 5.73 5.82
C ILE A 436 -2.26 5.38 7.07
N SER A 437 -2.78 4.50 7.92
CA SER A 437 -2.13 4.25 9.21
C SER A 437 -2.15 2.83 9.75
N ASN A 438 -1.12 2.47 10.52
CA ASN A 438 -1.02 1.15 11.17
C ASN A 438 -1.03 -0.01 10.16
N ASN A 439 -0.58 0.21 8.93
CA ASN A 439 -0.50 -0.83 7.92
C ASN A 439 0.90 -1.46 7.87
N ARG A 440 0.94 -2.69 7.34
CA ARG A 440 2.17 -3.35 6.90
C ARG A 440 2.18 -3.38 5.39
N ILE A 441 3.22 -2.83 4.79
CA ILE A 441 3.30 -2.60 3.34
C ILE A 441 4.66 -3.08 2.83
N HIS A 442 4.70 -4.24 2.18
CA HIS A 442 5.99 -4.86 1.87
C HIS A 442 5.94 -5.76 0.64
N ASP A 443 7.12 -6.19 0.14
CA ASP A 443 7.21 -7.07 -1.02
C ASP A 443 6.45 -6.51 -2.23
N LEU A 444 6.68 -5.24 -2.52
CA LEU A 444 6.06 -4.49 -3.61
C LEU A 444 7.04 -4.27 -4.76
N GLY A 445 6.53 -3.88 -5.92
CA GLY A 445 7.33 -3.57 -7.09
C GLY A 445 8.06 -4.80 -7.63
N ILE A 446 7.47 -5.99 -7.49
CA ILE A 446 8.12 -7.25 -7.89
C ILE A 446 8.45 -7.24 -9.41
N GLU A 447 7.55 -6.66 -10.20
CA GLU A 447 7.71 -6.50 -11.64
C GLU A 447 7.91 -5.01 -11.99
N TYR A 448 7.00 -4.12 -11.58
CA TYR A 448 7.08 -2.68 -11.88
C TYR A 448 7.88 -1.94 -10.81
N ARG A 449 9.21 -2.07 -10.89
CA ARG A 449 10.12 -1.71 -9.79
C ARG A 449 10.17 -0.22 -9.42
N GLY A 450 9.83 0.67 -10.35
CA GLY A 450 9.82 2.14 -10.13
C GLY A 450 8.73 2.66 -9.19
N ASN A 451 7.88 1.77 -8.65
CA ASN A 451 6.80 2.09 -7.73
C ASN A 451 7.24 2.13 -6.26
N VAL A 452 6.42 2.75 -5.41
CA VAL A 452 6.68 2.92 -3.96
C VAL A 452 5.54 2.38 -3.12
N SER A 453 5.72 2.34 -1.79
CA SER A 453 4.67 1.89 -0.86
C SER A 453 3.49 2.86 -0.80
N VAL A 454 3.76 4.14 -0.62
CA VAL A 454 2.77 5.22 -0.55
C VAL A 454 3.26 6.41 -1.37
N LEU A 455 2.44 6.86 -2.33
CA LEU A 455 2.62 8.13 -3.05
C LEU A 455 1.45 9.06 -2.74
N THR A 456 1.74 10.29 -2.35
CA THR A 456 0.74 11.37 -2.33
C THR A 456 1.18 12.47 -3.30
N THR A 457 0.42 12.74 -4.36
CA THR A 457 0.76 13.81 -5.32
C THR A 457 0.23 15.17 -4.85
N TYR A 458 -0.82 15.70 -5.49
CA TYR A 458 -1.43 16.99 -5.22
C TYR A 458 -2.66 16.83 -4.33
N VAL A 459 -2.42 16.67 -3.02
CA VAL A 459 -3.46 16.36 -2.04
C VAL A 459 -3.48 17.41 -0.92
N THR A 460 -4.67 17.79 -0.47
CA THR A 460 -4.85 18.70 0.66
C THR A 460 -5.06 17.90 1.95
N THR A 461 -4.02 17.80 2.77
CA THR A 461 -3.99 17.05 4.04
C THR A 461 -4.03 15.54 3.85
N THR A 462 -2.90 14.91 4.14
CA THR A 462 -2.76 13.46 4.29
C THR A 462 -2.07 13.17 5.62
N ASN A 463 -2.42 12.04 6.22
CA ASN A 463 -1.77 11.51 7.40
C ASN A 463 -1.32 10.07 7.13
N VAL A 464 -0.07 9.91 6.68
CA VAL A 464 0.59 8.62 6.51
C VAL A 464 1.37 8.33 7.78
N ALA A 465 0.77 7.55 8.68
CA ALA A 465 1.26 7.44 10.05
C ALA A 465 1.38 6.01 10.56
N ASN A 466 2.44 5.71 11.31
CA ASN A 466 2.55 4.44 12.03
C ASN A 466 2.49 3.20 11.10
N ASN A 467 3.03 3.28 9.89
CA ASN A 467 3.10 2.14 8.98
C ASN A 467 4.48 1.46 9.09
N GLU A 468 4.53 0.15 8.83
CA GLU A 468 5.76 -0.61 8.65
C GLU A 468 5.91 -0.91 7.15
N ILE A 469 7.01 -0.45 6.57
CA ILE A 469 7.25 -0.49 5.12
C ILE A 469 8.59 -1.16 4.86
N TYR A 470 8.60 -2.27 4.11
CA TYR A 470 9.86 -2.95 3.85
C TYR A 470 9.92 -3.84 2.62
N ASN A 471 11.15 -4.24 2.27
CA ASN A 471 11.43 -5.07 1.11
C ASN A 471 10.92 -4.46 -0.21
N LEU A 472 11.37 -3.24 -0.51
CA LEU A 472 11.05 -2.56 -1.76
C LEU A 472 12.28 -2.42 -2.67
N PRO A 473 12.10 -2.54 -4.00
CA PRO A 473 13.18 -2.34 -4.97
C PRO A 473 13.65 -0.88 -5.03
N TYR A 474 12.72 0.07 -4.82
CA TYR A 474 12.94 1.52 -4.95
C TYR A 474 12.65 2.25 -3.62
N SER A 475 12.21 3.50 -3.66
CA SER A 475 11.98 4.34 -2.49
C SER A 475 10.89 3.78 -1.58
N GLY A 476 11.03 4.05 -0.28
CA GLY A 476 10.03 3.66 0.72
C GLY A 476 8.72 4.41 0.51
N MET A 477 8.71 5.71 0.75
CA MET A 477 7.54 6.60 0.59
C MET A 477 7.87 7.82 -0.27
N SER A 478 6.88 8.35 -0.98
CA SER A 478 6.98 9.54 -1.82
C SER A 478 5.87 10.56 -1.52
N ILE A 479 6.23 11.84 -1.39
CA ILE A 479 5.31 12.95 -1.10
C ILE A 479 5.56 14.13 -2.04
N GLY A 480 4.48 14.58 -2.70
CA GLY A 480 4.51 15.62 -3.73
C GLY A 480 4.81 15.07 -5.13
N TYR A 481 4.70 15.93 -6.14
CA TYR A 481 4.90 15.57 -7.56
C TYR A 481 5.18 16.79 -8.44
N GLY A 482 5.65 16.57 -9.67
CA GLY A 482 5.71 17.59 -10.73
C GLY A 482 6.96 18.46 -10.76
N TRP A 483 7.98 18.15 -9.95
CA TRP A 483 9.32 18.75 -10.05
C TRP A 483 9.34 20.30 -9.99
N GLY A 484 8.40 20.91 -9.26
CA GLY A 484 8.28 22.37 -9.21
C GLY A 484 7.69 23.02 -10.46
N SER A 485 7.50 22.26 -11.54
CA SER A 485 7.05 22.80 -12.83
C SER A 485 5.61 23.30 -12.80
N ASN A 486 4.79 22.69 -11.93
CA ASN A 486 3.37 22.99 -11.74
C ASN A 486 3.11 23.95 -10.57
N ASP A 487 4.14 24.35 -9.81
CA ASP A 487 3.95 25.25 -8.67
C ASP A 487 3.79 26.71 -9.08
N ALA A 488 3.39 27.56 -8.14
CA ALA A 488 3.20 29.00 -8.39
C ALA A 488 4.52 29.64 -8.84
N GLY A 489 4.51 30.25 -10.02
CA GLY A 489 5.69 30.80 -10.67
C GLY A 489 6.55 29.75 -11.39
N GLY A 490 6.21 28.47 -11.34
CA GLY A 490 6.89 27.39 -12.06
C GLY A 490 8.39 27.27 -11.78
N SER A 491 9.12 26.70 -12.75
CA SER A 491 10.56 26.49 -12.71
C SER A 491 11.22 27.01 -13.98
N ASP A 492 12.24 27.85 -13.83
CA ASP A 492 13.00 28.41 -14.97
C ASP A 492 13.75 27.32 -15.74
N HIS A 493 14.09 26.21 -15.06
CA HIS A 493 14.67 25.03 -15.70
C HIS A 493 13.69 24.45 -16.74
N TYR A 494 12.43 24.28 -16.37
CA TYR A 494 11.39 23.79 -17.27
C TYR A 494 10.95 24.84 -18.32
N ALA A 495 11.10 26.13 -18.01
CA ALA A 495 10.96 27.19 -19.01
C ALA A 495 12.03 27.05 -20.10
N GLY A 496 13.30 26.83 -19.72
CA GLY A 496 14.39 26.59 -20.66
C GLY A 496 14.22 25.33 -21.51
N ARG A 497 13.58 24.29 -20.97
CA ARG A 497 13.20 23.07 -21.71
C ARG A 497 12.00 23.27 -22.65
N GLY A 498 11.26 24.38 -22.50
CA GLY A 498 10.11 24.72 -23.33
C GLY A 498 8.77 24.12 -22.90
N LEU A 499 8.66 23.61 -21.66
CA LEU A 499 7.42 23.02 -21.13
C LEU A 499 6.23 23.99 -21.16
N TYR A 500 6.47 25.27 -20.85
CA TYR A 500 5.40 26.27 -20.80
C TYR A 500 4.87 26.70 -22.18
N ASN A 501 5.33 26.08 -23.27
CA ASN A 501 4.65 26.17 -24.56
C ASN A 501 3.45 25.22 -24.65
N PHE A 502 3.38 24.21 -23.77
CA PHE A 502 2.39 23.14 -23.78
C PHE A 502 1.50 23.11 -22.54
N GLN A 503 1.86 23.87 -21.50
CA GLN A 503 1.02 24.11 -20.33
C GLN A 503 1.20 25.52 -19.77
N PRO A 504 0.23 26.06 -19.02
CA PRO A 504 0.39 27.34 -18.34
C PRO A 504 1.55 27.34 -17.36
N ARG A 505 2.25 28.48 -17.26
CA ARG A 505 3.06 28.79 -16.08
C ARG A 505 2.14 29.36 -15.01
N TYR A 506 1.68 28.51 -14.11
CA TYR A 506 0.66 28.86 -13.12
C TYR A 506 1.15 29.97 -12.16
N SER A 507 0.27 30.92 -11.85
CA SER A 507 0.52 31.94 -10.83
C SER A 507 -0.09 31.56 -9.47
N THR A 508 -1.01 30.60 -9.46
CA THR A 508 -1.62 30.06 -8.24
C THR A 508 -0.89 28.83 -7.74
N PRO A 509 -0.96 28.53 -6.42
CA PRO A 509 -0.43 27.29 -5.87
C PRO A 509 -1.22 26.07 -6.33
N THR A 510 -0.55 24.91 -6.30
CA THR A 510 -1.21 23.61 -6.42
C THR A 510 -2.07 23.30 -5.18
N THR A 511 -2.85 22.23 -5.24
CA THR A 511 -3.65 21.73 -4.11
C THR A 511 -2.84 21.03 -3.01
N ALA A 512 -1.54 20.76 -3.23
CA ALA A 512 -0.68 20.10 -2.26
C ALA A 512 -0.46 20.98 -1.02
N SER A 513 -0.91 20.53 0.16
CA SER A 513 -0.71 21.26 1.43
C SER A 513 -0.99 20.35 2.62
N GLY A 514 -0.29 20.55 3.74
CA GLY A 514 -0.60 19.92 5.03
C GLY A 514 -0.40 18.40 5.08
N ASN A 515 0.40 17.85 4.18
CA ASN A 515 0.66 16.42 4.05
C ASN A 515 1.71 15.93 5.06
N LYS A 516 1.50 14.76 5.66
CA LYS A 516 2.29 14.30 6.80
C LYS A 516 2.75 12.85 6.66
N LEU A 517 4.03 12.62 6.95
CA LEU A 517 4.65 11.30 7.12
C LEU A 517 5.14 11.18 8.57
N ILE A 518 4.40 10.45 9.41
CA ILE A 518 4.58 10.47 10.88
C ILE A 518 4.83 9.07 11.44
N ASN A 519 5.87 8.89 12.26
CA ASN A 519 6.08 7.65 13.02
C ASN A 519 6.10 6.37 12.14
N ASN A 520 6.52 6.44 10.87
CA ASN A 520 6.62 5.25 10.04
C ASN A 520 7.95 4.53 10.29
N TYR A 521 7.91 3.21 10.29
CA TYR A 521 9.11 2.37 10.29
C TYR A 521 9.36 1.88 8.86
N VAL A 522 10.46 2.33 8.25
CA VAL A 522 10.77 2.05 6.85
C VAL A 522 12.13 1.39 6.77
N HIS A 523 12.20 0.18 6.22
CA HIS A 523 13.46 -0.55 6.15
C HIS A 523 13.62 -1.47 4.95
N ASP A 524 14.87 -1.78 4.58
CA ASP A 524 15.16 -2.66 3.43
C ASP A 524 14.53 -2.16 2.13
N VAL A 525 14.76 -0.88 1.84
CA VAL A 525 14.33 -0.19 0.63
C VAL A 525 15.54 0.12 -0.26
N MET A 526 15.29 0.54 -1.50
CA MET A 526 16.33 0.78 -2.52
C MET A 526 17.16 -0.49 -2.81
N ARG A 527 16.52 -1.66 -2.75
CA ARG A 527 17.19 -2.96 -2.91
C ARG A 527 17.65 -3.23 -4.33
N GLN A 528 17.01 -2.63 -5.34
CA GLN A 528 17.25 -2.94 -6.75
C GLN A 528 17.38 -1.71 -7.64
N MET A 529 16.85 -0.55 -7.24
CA MET A 529 16.84 0.69 -8.02
C MET A 529 17.74 1.77 -7.40
N ASN A 530 17.93 2.86 -8.15
CA ASN A 530 18.76 4.02 -7.79
C ASN A 530 17.89 5.28 -7.72
N ASP A 531 18.50 6.42 -7.34
CA ASP A 531 17.88 7.75 -7.40
C ASP A 531 16.60 7.86 -6.57
N GLY A 532 16.73 7.48 -5.30
CA GLY A 532 15.63 7.37 -4.35
C GLY A 532 16.15 7.25 -2.93
N GLY A 533 15.24 7.06 -1.98
CA GLY A 533 15.59 6.97 -0.57
C GLY A 533 14.51 6.36 0.30
N CYS A 534 14.71 6.41 1.61
CA CYS A 534 13.67 6.04 2.57
C CYS A 534 12.42 6.91 2.37
N ILE A 535 12.61 8.23 2.26
CA ILE A 535 11.56 9.22 2.03
C ILE A 535 12.02 10.12 0.89
N TYR A 536 11.19 10.27 -0.14
CA TYR A 536 11.44 11.08 -1.31
C TYR A 536 10.38 12.20 -1.42
N THR A 537 10.78 13.42 -1.81
CA THR A 537 9.87 14.56 -1.92
C THR A 537 9.98 15.29 -3.26
N LEU A 538 8.88 15.87 -3.72
CA LEU A 538 8.81 16.75 -4.91
C LEU A 538 7.90 17.95 -4.66
N GLY A 539 8.15 19.05 -5.38
CA GLY A 539 7.24 20.20 -5.48
C GLY A 539 6.92 20.91 -4.15
N TRP A 540 6.07 21.93 -4.23
CA TRP A 540 5.67 22.68 -3.04
C TRP A 540 4.66 21.91 -2.22
N ASN A 541 4.86 21.89 -0.90
CA ASN A 541 3.89 21.31 0.03
C ASN A 541 3.87 22.13 1.32
N PRO A 542 3.18 23.29 1.33
CA PRO A 542 3.07 24.14 2.51
C PRO A 542 2.59 23.36 3.73
N ASN A 543 3.26 23.54 4.87
CA ASN A 543 2.96 22.84 6.13
C ASN A 543 3.16 21.31 6.08
N ALA A 544 3.97 20.80 5.15
CA ALA A 544 4.29 19.37 5.12
C ALA A 544 5.21 18.98 6.29
N VAL A 545 4.94 17.83 6.89
CA VAL A 545 5.67 17.33 8.08
C VAL A 545 6.18 15.91 7.84
N ILE A 546 7.47 15.71 8.07
CA ILE A 546 8.15 14.40 8.10
C ILE A 546 8.73 14.26 9.50
N SER A 547 8.07 13.50 10.38
CA SER A 547 8.48 13.45 11.79
C SER A 547 8.33 12.10 12.47
N GLY A 548 9.25 11.77 13.38
CA GLY A 548 9.20 10.54 14.15
C GLY A 548 9.45 9.27 13.33
N ASN A 549 9.87 9.38 12.07
CA ASN A 549 10.09 8.21 11.23
C ASN A 549 11.42 7.54 11.58
N HIS A 550 11.45 6.21 11.51
CA HIS A 550 12.66 5.42 11.61
C HIS A 550 12.97 4.78 10.26
N CYS A 551 14.01 5.29 9.61
CA CYS A 551 14.58 4.74 8.38
C CYS A 551 15.75 3.82 8.71
N LEU A 552 15.73 2.59 8.19
CA LEU A 552 16.76 1.60 8.44
C LEU A 552 17.15 0.83 7.17
N ARG A 553 18.42 0.88 6.76
CA ARG A 553 18.95 0.16 5.58
C ARG A 553 18.32 0.62 4.25
N THR A 554 18.97 1.60 3.61
CA THR A 554 18.62 2.08 2.26
C THR A 554 19.62 1.63 1.21
N ASN A 555 20.37 0.55 1.47
CA ASN A 555 21.37 0.00 0.55
C ASN A 555 22.39 1.04 0.03
N GLY A 556 22.80 1.98 0.89
CA GLY A 556 23.73 3.06 0.54
C GLY A 556 23.10 4.28 -0.15
N TYR A 557 21.78 4.29 -0.39
CA TYR A 557 21.03 5.45 -0.89
C TYR A 557 20.51 6.34 0.25
N PHE A 558 19.64 7.28 -0.08
CA PHE A 558 19.33 8.42 0.78
C PHE A 558 18.37 8.09 1.93
N GLY A 559 18.52 8.80 3.05
CA GLY A 559 17.52 8.83 4.11
C GLY A 559 16.30 9.65 3.67
N VAL A 560 16.34 10.97 3.84
CA VAL A 560 15.40 11.89 3.20
C VAL A 560 16.02 12.50 1.94
N TYR A 561 15.28 12.49 0.84
CA TYR A 561 15.69 13.02 -0.44
C TYR A 561 14.72 14.12 -0.91
N PHE A 562 15.17 15.38 -0.83
CA PHE A 562 14.45 16.54 -1.34
C PHE A 562 14.78 16.77 -2.82
N ASP A 563 13.94 16.26 -3.73
CA ASP A 563 14.15 16.40 -5.17
C ASP A 563 13.48 17.67 -5.75
N GLU A 564 13.57 17.88 -7.07
CA GLU A 564 13.22 19.11 -7.76
C GLU A 564 11.90 19.76 -7.28
N GLY A 565 11.96 21.07 -7.03
CA GLY A 565 10.81 21.85 -6.56
C GLY A 565 10.42 21.64 -5.10
N SER A 566 11.04 20.72 -4.36
CA SER A 566 10.70 20.49 -2.94
C SER A 566 10.74 21.77 -2.12
N LYS A 567 9.62 22.18 -1.51
CA LYS A 567 9.55 23.42 -0.72
C LYS A 567 8.56 23.33 0.43
N TYR A 568 8.89 23.97 1.56
CA TYR A 568 8.05 24.07 2.78
C TYR A 568 7.87 22.76 3.58
N TYR A 569 8.84 21.85 3.47
CA TYR A 569 8.88 20.63 4.27
C TYR A 569 9.55 20.85 5.63
N THR A 570 8.96 20.31 6.68
CA THR A 570 9.57 20.20 8.02
C THR A 570 9.96 18.76 8.29
N ALA A 571 11.24 18.44 8.31
CA ALA A 571 11.80 17.16 8.68
C ALA A 571 12.41 17.22 10.10
N THR A 572 11.71 16.66 11.09
CA THR A 572 12.13 16.75 12.49
C THR A 572 11.96 15.47 13.29
N ASN A 573 12.87 15.20 14.23
CA ASN A 573 12.79 14.02 15.11
C ASN A 573 12.74 12.68 14.35
N ASN A 574 13.48 12.54 13.25
CA ASN A 574 13.59 11.28 12.53
C ASN A 574 14.90 10.56 12.86
N VAL A 575 14.91 9.23 12.75
CA VAL A 575 16.10 8.39 12.91
C VAL A 575 16.48 7.76 11.58
N PHE A 576 17.69 8.03 11.09
CA PHE A 576 18.26 7.48 9.87
C PHE A 576 19.43 6.56 10.20
N SER A 577 19.19 5.26 10.15
CA SER A 577 20.17 4.25 10.56
C SER A 577 20.60 3.40 9.36
N ASN A 578 21.91 3.26 9.17
CA ASN A 578 22.49 2.53 8.04
C ASN A 578 21.96 2.99 6.67
N THR A 579 21.91 4.31 6.48
CA THR A 579 21.66 4.94 5.18
C THR A 579 22.97 5.39 4.54
N GLY A 580 22.95 5.69 3.24
CA GLY A 580 23.96 6.55 2.61
C GLY A 580 23.86 7.97 3.15
N THR A 581 23.77 8.99 2.29
CA THR A 581 23.52 10.37 2.74
C THR A 581 22.18 10.45 3.49
N TRP A 582 22.20 10.81 4.78
CA TRP A 582 20.99 10.76 5.62
C TRP A 582 19.95 11.80 5.19
N ALA A 583 20.39 12.94 4.70
CA ALA A 583 19.54 13.95 4.08
C ALA A 583 20.25 14.58 2.88
N THR A 584 19.63 14.52 1.71
CA THR A 584 20.18 15.10 0.48
C THR A 584 19.13 15.94 -0.24
N ALA A 585 19.61 16.87 -1.05
CA ALA A 585 18.78 17.70 -1.92
C ALA A 585 19.35 17.75 -3.34
N ASN A 586 18.49 17.62 -4.35
CA ASN A 586 18.86 17.67 -5.76
C ASN A 586 18.82 19.11 -6.30
N TYR A 587 19.75 19.98 -5.88
CA TYR A 587 19.76 21.37 -6.34
C TYR A 587 20.31 21.49 -7.77
N TRP A 588 19.45 21.76 -8.77
CA TRP A 588 19.91 22.19 -10.10
C TRP A 588 19.58 23.66 -10.35
N GLY A 589 20.59 24.48 -10.68
CA GLY A 589 20.40 25.88 -11.09
C GLY A 589 19.59 26.76 -10.11
N GLY A 590 18.78 27.67 -10.68
CA GLY A 590 17.92 28.61 -9.95
C GLY A 590 16.57 28.05 -9.50
N GLU A 591 16.45 26.73 -9.30
CA GLU A 591 15.19 26.08 -8.94
C GLU A 591 14.58 26.65 -7.66
N ASN A 592 13.25 26.77 -7.67
CA ASN A 592 12.48 27.39 -6.60
C ASN A 592 12.14 26.38 -5.49
N MET A 593 13.19 25.88 -4.84
CA MET A 593 13.16 24.90 -3.75
C MET A 593 13.81 25.47 -2.47
N GLY A 594 13.58 24.81 -1.33
CA GLY A 594 14.12 25.21 -0.03
C GLY A 594 13.02 25.55 1.00
N ASN A 595 13.29 26.52 1.88
CA ASN A 595 12.46 26.80 3.04
C ASN A 595 12.16 25.54 3.87
N TRP A 596 13.14 24.64 3.97
CA TRP A 596 13.01 23.42 4.74
C TRP A 596 13.39 23.68 6.19
N THR A 597 12.65 23.07 7.11
CA THR A 597 13.06 22.99 8.51
C THR A 597 13.57 21.58 8.76
N VAL A 598 14.89 21.40 8.83
CA VAL A 598 15.53 20.09 9.03
C VAL A 598 16.23 20.10 10.39
N THR A 599 15.51 19.67 11.43
CA THR A 599 15.93 19.88 12.83
C THR A 599 15.79 18.65 13.70
N ASP A 600 16.66 18.49 14.69
CA ASP A 600 16.54 17.45 15.72
C ASP A 600 16.44 16.02 15.18
N ASN A 601 17.09 15.72 14.04
CA ASN A 601 17.16 14.37 13.49
C ASN A 601 18.42 13.64 13.97
N TRP A 602 18.37 12.31 14.04
CA TRP A 602 19.51 11.47 14.40
C TRP A 602 19.91 10.58 13.23
N SER A 603 21.21 10.47 12.96
CA SER A 603 21.72 9.66 11.85
C SER A 603 23.00 8.91 12.20
N THR A 604 23.25 7.76 11.58
CA THR A 604 24.52 7.03 11.76
C THR A 604 25.71 7.65 11.01
N ASN A 605 25.48 8.70 10.21
CA ASN A 605 26.52 9.43 9.49
C ASN A 605 26.16 10.93 9.35
N GLY A 606 27.16 11.79 9.17
CA GLY A 606 26.97 13.23 8.99
C GLY A 606 26.81 13.69 7.54
N SER A 607 26.65 12.78 6.57
CA SER A 607 26.62 13.15 5.16
C SER A 607 25.31 13.87 4.81
N THR A 608 25.42 15.14 4.45
CA THR A 608 24.33 15.96 3.92
C THR A 608 24.87 17.12 3.09
N ASN A 609 24.11 17.56 2.09
CA ASN A 609 24.35 18.80 1.35
C ASN A 609 23.35 19.90 1.71
N ILE A 610 22.52 19.70 2.73
CA ILE A 610 21.52 20.69 3.19
C ILE A 610 22.16 21.58 4.24
N THR A 611 22.20 22.89 3.95
CA THR A 611 22.91 23.87 4.77
C THR A 611 21.95 24.87 5.40
N ASN A 612 22.21 25.27 6.65
CA ASN A 612 21.43 26.31 7.34
C ASN A 612 21.56 27.66 6.62
N GLY A 613 20.45 28.38 6.45
CA GLY A 613 20.37 29.68 5.78
C GLY A 613 20.37 29.61 4.25
N ASP A 614 20.87 28.52 3.65
CA ASP A 614 20.78 28.31 2.20
C ASP A 614 19.32 28.16 1.78
N ARG A 615 18.89 28.89 0.74
CA ARG A 615 17.50 28.86 0.21
C ARG A 615 16.40 29.00 1.28
N GLY A 616 16.68 29.71 2.37
CA GLY A 616 15.74 29.91 3.48
C GLY A 616 15.58 28.68 4.41
N ASN A 617 16.48 27.69 4.28
CA ASN A 617 16.47 26.50 5.12
C ASN A 617 16.86 26.84 6.57
N VAL A 618 16.23 26.15 7.51
CA VAL A 618 16.56 26.16 8.94
C VAL A 618 17.08 24.78 9.31
N VAL A 619 18.36 24.69 9.64
CA VAL A 619 19.05 23.42 9.91
C VAL A 619 19.85 23.52 11.20
N HIS A 620 19.45 22.80 12.24
CA HIS A 620 20.15 22.74 13.53
C HIS A 620 19.68 21.53 14.36
N GLY A 621 20.38 21.19 15.44
CA GLY A 621 19.97 20.11 16.35
C GLY A 621 20.09 18.68 15.78
N ASN A 622 20.50 18.51 14.52
CA ASN A 622 20.74 17.18 13.95
C ASN A 622 22.03 16.56 14.52
N VAL A 623 21.95 15.30 14.95
CA VAL A 623 23.02 14.60 15.68
C VAL A 623 23.48 13.36 14.92
N THR A 624 24.77 13.29 14.62
CA THR A 624 25.40 12.04 14.16
C THR A 624 25.73 11.14 15.35
N VAL A 625 25.20 9.93 15.33
CA VAL A 625 25.34 8.91 16.37
C VAL A 625 26.37 7.87 15.94
N THR A 626 27.38 7.64 16.77
CA THR A 626 28.42 6.63 16.56
C THR A 626 28.24 5.43 17.49
N ASN A 627 28.72 4.25 17.08
CA ASN A 627 28.73 3.01 17.86
C ASN A 627 27.35 2.54 18.38
N GLY A 628 26.25 2.99 17.76
CA GLY A 628 24.89 2.63 18.20
C GLY A 628 24.44 3.28 19.51
N ASN A 629 25.15 4.29 20.01
CA ASN A 629 24.82 5.00 21.25
C ASN A 629 23.69 6.03 21.04
N TRP A 630 22.50 5.54 20.71
CA TRP A 630 21.34 6.37 20.41
C TRP A 630 20.87 7.17 21.63
N PRO A 631 20.69 8.51 21.53
CA PRO A 631 20.10 9.31 22.60
C PRO A 631 18.67 8.89 22.92
N ALA A 632 18.18 9.21 24.13
CA ALA A 632 16.83 8.82 24.58
C ALA A 632 15.72 9.27 23.61
N GLY A 633 15.84 10.46 23.01
CA GLY A 633 14.90 10.94 21.98
C GLY A 633 14.88 10.05 20.73
N ALA A 634 16.05 9.64 20.23
CA ALA A 634 16.16 8.71 19.11
C ALA A 634 15.59 7.32 19.45
N GLN A 635 15.85 6.81 20.67
CA GLN A 635 15.30 5.55 21.17
C GLN A 635 13.76 5.59 21.22
N ALA A 636 13.19 6.71 21.70
CA ALA A 636 11.75 6.91 21.71
C ALA A 636 11.17 6.89 20.29
N VAL A 637 11.81 7.59 19.34
CA VAL A 637 11.43 7.56 17.92
C VAL A 637 11.44 6.13 17.37
N MET A 638 12.54 5.40 17.53
CA MET A 638 12.65 4.00 17.06
C MET A 638 11.57 3.10 17.70
N SER A 639 11.24 3.29 18.98
CA SER A 639 10.22 2.49 19.67
C SER A 639 8.78 2.81 19.26
N ASN A 640 8.53 4.05 18.82
CA ASN A 640 7.20 4.52 18.43
C ASN A 640 6.95 4.42 16.93
N ALA A 641 7.98 4.17 16.12
CA ALA A 641 7.84 3.99 14.70
C ALA A 641 7.17 2.66 14.36
N GLY A 642 6.32 2.68 13.32
CA GLY A 642 5.60 1.51 12.83
C GLY A 642 4.21 1.31 13.48
N PRO A 643 3.53 0.20 13.12
CA PRO A 643 2.18 -0.11 13.55
C PRO A 643 2.10 -0.18 15.06
N GLN A 644 1.20 0.62 15.62
CA GLN A 644 0.90 0.54 17.03
C GLN A 644 -0.04 -0.63 17.28
N GLY A 645 0.14 -1.31 18.42
CA GLY A 645 -0.87 -2.26 18.91
C GLY A 645 -2.23 -1.56 18.99
N ASN A 646 -3.31 -2.27 18.63
CA ASN A 646 -4.65 -1.71 18.37
C ASN A 646 -5.15 -0.81 19.52
N THR A 647 -4.95 0.53 19.43
CA THR A 647 -5.42 1.56 20.39
C THR A 647 -6.87 1.97 20.19
N ASP A 648 -7.60 1.39 19.22
CA ASP A 648 -9.01 1.70 19.09
C ASP A 648 -9.74 1.17 20.33
N PRO A 649 -10.67 1.95 20.90
CA PRO A 649 -11.49 1.49 21.99
C PRO A 649 -12.20 0.20 21.61
N ARG A 650 -11.80 -0.93 22.20
CA ARG A 650 -12.44 -2.22 21.96
C ARG A 650 -12.80 -2.86 23.28
N THR A 651 -14.05 -3.30 23.36
CA THR A 651 -14.59 -3.97 24.53
C THR A 651 -14.76 -5.43 24.20
N GLY A 652 -14.21 -6.31 25.04
CA GLY A 652 -14.26 -7.74 24.81
C GLY A 652 -13.64 -8.51 25.97
N THR A 653 -13.52 -9.81 25.79
CA THR A 653 -12.83 -10.70 26.72
C THR A 653 -11.36 -10.85 26.31
N ILE A 654 -10.44 -10.94 27.28
CA ILE A 654 -9.03 -11.24 27.02
C ILE A 654 -8.82 -12.74 27.23
N VAL A 655 -8.67 -13.49 26.15
CA VAL A 655 -8.61 -14.95 26.17
C VAL A 655 -7.17 -15.43 26.01
N GLY A 656 -6.70 -16.25 26.95
CA GLY A 656 -5.39 -16.90 26.89
C GLY A 656 -5.33 -17.94 25.79
N GLY A 657 -4.34 -17.84 24.91
CA GLY A 657 -4.16 -18.71 23.75
C GLY A 657 -3.93 -20.17 24.15
N GLN A 658 -3.21 -20.42 25.24
CA GLN A 658 -2.98 -21.78 25.75
C GLN A 658 -4.20 -22.37 26.47
N SER A 659 -4.86 -21.59 27.32
CA SER A 659 -5.90 -22.07 28.22
C SER A 659 -7.30 -22.05 27.60
N GLY A 660 -7.53 -21.20 26.60
CA GLY A 660 -8.86 -20.88 26.09
C GLY A 660 -9.72 -20.11 27.11
N ARG A 661 -9.13 -19.65 28.22
CA ARG A 661 -9.80 -19.02 29.37
C ARG A 661 -9.58 -17.52 29.40
N CYS A 662 -10.49 -16.82 30.05
CA CYS A 662 -10.55 -15.38 30.10
C CYS A 662 -9.78 -14.81 31.30
N VAL A 663 -9.19 -13.63 31.12
CA VAL A 663 -8.70 -12.79 32.23
C VAL A 663 -9.93 -12.27 33.00
N ASP A 664 -10.00 -12.64 34.27
CA ASP A 664 -11.16 -12.55 35.14
C ASP A 664 -10.82 -11.89 36.48
N LEU A 665 -11.81 -11.26 37.11
CA LEU A 665 -11.69 -10.62 38.41
C LEU A 665 -12.59 -11.31 39.45
N ALA A 666 -11.99 -11.83 40.51
CA ALA A 666 -12.76 -12.46 41.59
C ALA A 666 -13.67 -11.47 42.37
N ASN A 667 -13.35 -10.17 42.33
CA ASN A 667 -14.12 -9.05 42.89
C ASN A 667 -13.53 -7.72 42.37
N THR A 668 -14.17 -6.59 42.69
CA THR A 668 -13.79 -5.24 42.22
C THR A 668 -13.05 -4.40 43.28
N THR A 669 -12.40 -5.02 44.27
CA THR A 669 -11.62 -4.28 45.27
C THR A 669 -10.23 -3.94 44.71
N ASN A 670 -9.77 -2.70 44.88
CA ASN A 670 -8.41 -2.30 44.53
C ASN A 670 -7.37 -3.26 45.13
N GLY A 671 -6.43 -3.72 44.30
CA GLY A 671 -5.45 -4.74 44.68
C GLY A 671 -5.85 -6.17 44.33
N THR A 672 -7.06 -6.40 43.83
CA THR A 672 -7.48 -7.74 43.36
C THR A 672 -6.63 -8.15 42.16
N GLN A 673 -5.93 -9.28 42.29
CA GLN A 673 -5.12 -9.85 41.22
C GLN A 673 -6.01 -10.54 40.19
N ALA A 674 -5.76 -10.26 38.91
CA ALA A 674 -6.46 -10.92 37.82
C ALA A 674 -6.10 -12.41 37.76
N ARG A 675 -7.03 -13.24 37.29
CA ARG A 675 -6.87 -14.70 37.19
C ARG A 675 -7.41 -15.22 35.85
N LEU A 676 -7.12 -16.48 35.55
CA LEU A 676 -7.82 -17.22 34.50
C LEU A 676 -9.14 -17.77 35.04
N TRP A 677 -10.20 -17.66 34.24
CA TRP A 677 -11.48 -18.31 34.47
C TRP A 677 -12.15 -18.72 33.16
N ASP A 678 -13.08 -19.67 33.20
CA ASP A 678 -13.84 -20.06 32.00
C ASP A 678 -14.59 -18.85 31.44
N CYS A 679 -14.53 -18.68 30.12
CA CYS A 679 -15.16 -17.55 29.45
C CYS A 679 -16.68 -17.71 29.45
N ASP A 680 -17.37 -16.88 30.23
CA ASP A 680 -18.84 -16.90 30.37
C ASP A 680 -19.49 -15.56 29.97
N GLY A 681 -18.69 -14.56 29.61
CA GLY A 681 -19.15 -13.25 29.12
C GLY A 681 -19.67 -12.33 30.22
N SER A 682 -19.42 -12.66 31.48
CA SER A 682 -19.79 -11.86 32.64
C SER A 682 -19.06 -10.50 32.67
N ALA A 683 -19.53 -9.58 33.51
CA ALA A 683 -18.97 -8.23 33.61
C ALA A 683 -17.53 -8.22 34.13
N ASP A 684 -17.16 -9.17 35.00
CA ASP A 684 -15.82 -9.37 35.58
C ASP A 684 -14.79 -9.91 34.58
N GLN A 685 -15.20 -10.26 33.37
CA GLN A 685 -14.32 -10.63 32.25
C GLN A 685 -14.36 -9.63 31.09
N ARG A 686 -15.17 -8.58 31.21
CA ARG A 686 -15.36 -7.57 30.15
C ARG A 686 -14.33 -6.46 30.29
N TRP A 687 -13.33 -6.48 29.41
CA TRP A 687 -12.27 -5.50 29.37
C TRP A 687 -12.48 -4.53 28.21
N THR A 688 -12.30 -3.24 28.47
CA THR A 688 -12.26 -2.20 27.44
C THR A 688 -10.84 -1.68 27.34
N TYR A 689 -10.17 -1.99 26.23
CA TYR A 689 -8.92 -1.33 25.89
C TYR A 689 -9.24 0.06 25.37
N THR A 690 -8.54 1.10 25.82
CA THR A 690 -8.84 2.50 25.46
C THR A 690 -7.76 3.12 24.59
N ALA A 691 -8.06 4.28 23.99
CA ALA A 691 -7.07 5.10 23.27
C ALA A 691 -5.88 5.54 24.14
N SER A 692 -6.06 5.56 25.47
CA SER A 692 -4.99 5.84 26.45
C SER A 692 -4.15 4.61 26.80
N ARG A 693 -4.28 3.51 26.05
CA ARG A 693 -3.61 2.23 26.27
C ARG A 693 -3.95 1.56 27.60
N THR A 694 -5.10 1.89 28.21
CA THR A 694 -5.53 1.25 29.45
C THR A 694 -6.47 0.08 29.17
N LEU A 695 -6.36 -1.00 29.96
CA LEU A 695 -7.35 -2.08 29.99
C LEU A 695 -8.27 -1.83 31.18
N THR A 696 -9.51 -1.43 30.91
CA THR A 696 -10.49 -1.07 31.95
C THR A 696 -11.52 -2.18 32.16
N ASN A 697 -11.90 -2.42 33.41
CA ASN A 697 -13.06 -3.21 33.78
C ASN A 697 -13.91 -2.35 34.70
N GLY A 698 -15.09 -1.93 34.23
CA GLY A 698 -15.89 -0.91 34.92
C GLY A 698 -15.15 0.43 35.05
N THR A 699 -14.93 0.89 36.28
CA THR A 699 -14.22 2.14 36.58
C THR A 699 -12.74 1.94 36.95
N GLN A 700 -12.26 0.70 36.91
CA GLN A 700 -10.91 0.32 37.34
C GLN A 700 -10.05 -0.10 36.15
N CYS A 701 -8.73 0.00 36.32
CA CYS A 701 -7.73 -0.29 35.30
C CYS A 701 -6.89 -1.50 35.73
N LEU A 702 -6.49 -2.34 34.75
CA LEU A 702 -5.42 -3.31 34.95
C LEU A 702 -4.11 -2.56 35.21
N ASP A 703 -3.44 -2.90 36.31
CA ASP A 703 -2.33 -2.18 36.90
C ASP A 703 -1.21 -3.15 37.28
N ALA A 704 0.02 -2.82 36.88
CA ALA A 704 1.22 -3.48 37.37
C ALA A 704 1.50 -3.01 38.80
N SER A 705 1.20 -3.88 39.77
CA SER A 705 1.20 -3.55 41.20
C SER A 705 2.46 -2.81 41.64
N GLY A 706 2.28 -1.59 42.14
CA GLY A 706 3.37 -0.77 42.68
C GLY A 706 4.39 -0.30 41.65
N GLN A 707 4.01 -0.18 40.37
CA GLN A 707 4.92 0.14 39.26
C GLN A 707 6.06 -0.88 39.09
N GLY A 708 5.84 -2.13 39.49
CA GLY A 708 6.88 -3.16 39.45
C GLY A 708 7.38 -3.46 38.03
N THR A 709 8.70 -3.55 37.89
CA THR A 709 9.41 -3.87 36.63
C THR A 709 10.13 -5.21 36.67
N ALA A 710 9.94 -6.00 37.73
CA ALA A 710 10.56 -7.31 37.91
C ALA A 710 9.59 -8.46 37.56
N ASN A 711 10.16 -9.60 37.14
CA ASN A 711 9.40 -10.85 36.96
C ASN A 711 8.67 -11.22 38.26
N GLY A 712 7.40 -11.64 38.12
CA GLY A 712 6.51 -11.96 39.24
C GLY A 712 5.72 -10.76 39.78
N THR A 713 5.88 -9.56 39.21
CA THR A 713 5.02 -8.40 39.55
C THR A 713 3.56 -8.76 39.26
N LYS A 714 2.67 -8.57 40.24
CA LYS A 714 1.24 -8.93 40.12
C LYS A 714 0.53 -7.99 39.14
N ALA A 715 -0.33 -8.54 38.27
CA ALA A 715 -1.29 -7.78 37.50
C ALA A 715 -2.59 -7.69 38.30
N ILE A 716 -2.89 -6.51 38.84
CA ILE A 716 -4.03 -6.24 39.71
C ILE A 716 -5.00 -5.28 39.05
N ILE A 717 -6.18 -5.08 39.62
CA ILE A 717 -7.00 -3.89 39.34
C ILE A 717 -6.77 -2.79 40.36
N TRP A 718 -6.80 -1.55 39.88
CA TRP A 718 -6.72 -0.35 40.70
C TRP A 718 -7.56 0.77 40.10
N ASP A 719 -7.87 1.80 40.89
CA ASP A 719 -8.48 3.03 40.37
C ASP A 719 -7.62 3.57 39.20
N CYS A 720 -8.27 3.93 38.11
CA CYS A 720 -7.59 4.49 36.97
C CYS A 720 -6.97 5.84 37.34
N HIS A 721 -5.64 5.94 37.29
CA HIS A 721 -4.87 7.15 37.62
C HIS A 721 -4.00 7.64 36.46
N GLY A 722 -3.96 6.90 35.35
CA GLY A 722 -3.29 7.31 34.11
C GLY A 722 -1.77 7.09 34.10
N GLY A 723 -1.20 6.54 35.17
CA GLY A 723 0.21 6.17 35.24
C GLY A 723 0.61 5.15 34.18
N THR A 724 1.89 5.15 33.78
CA THR A 724 2.41 4.26 32.73
C THR A 724 2.37 2.78 33.12
N ASN A 725 2.25 2.45 34.41
CA ASN A 725 2.03 1.09 34.91
C ASN A 725 0.59 0.58 34.72
N GLN A 726 -0.34 1.43 34.26
CA GLN A 726 -1.69 1.06 33.81
C GLN A 726 -1.82 1.04 32.29
N GLN A 727 -0.73 1.30 31.57
CA GLN A 727 -0.70 1.33 30.12
C GLN A 727 -0.10 0.03 29.57
N TRP A 728 -0.74 -0.53 28.55
CA TRP A 728 -0.46 -1.84 27.99
C TRP A 728 -0.39 -1.76 26.46
N ASN A 729 0.59 -2.38 25.82
CA ASN A 729 0.59 -2.56 24.37
C ASN A 729 -0.01 -3.93 24.04
N LEU A 730 -1.08 -3.95 23.25
CA LEU A 730 -1.69 -5.18 22.73
C LEU A 730 -1.02 -5.48 21.38
N ASN A 731 -0.05 -6.39 21.38
CA ASN A 731 0.85 -6.59 20.25
C ASN A 731 0.24 -7.55 19.21
N THR A 732 0.58 -7.35 17.93
CA THR A 732 0.10 -8.18 16.82
C THR A 732 0.59 -9.62 16.90
N ASN A 733 1.67 -9.88 17.63
CA ASN A 733 2.20 -11.22 17.89
C ASN A 733 1.45 -11.99 18.98
N GLY A 734 0.36 -11.44 19.54
CA GLY A 734 -0.47 -12.06 20.59
C GLY A 734 -0.05 -11.72 22.02
N THR A 735 1.08 -11.05 22.24
CA THR A 735 1.48 -10.66 23.61
C THR A 735 0.80 -9.37 24.07
N ILE A 736 0.64 -9.20 25.39
CA ILE A 736 0.27 -7.92 26.02
C ILE A 736 1.45 -7.46 26.86
N THR A 737 2.07 -6.31 26.54
CA THR A 737 3.24 -5.81 27.27
C THR A 737 2.94 -4.56 28.08
N GLY A 738 3.45 -4.46 29.30
CA GLY A 738 3.34 -3.24 30.10
C GLY A 738 4.21 -2.12 29.51
N VAL A 739 3.65 -0.92 29.31
CA VAL A 739 4.38 0.24 28.77
C VAL A 739 5.51 0.66 29.71
N HIS A 740 5.28 0.63 31.03
CA HIS A 740 6.29 1.00 32.02
C HIS A 740 7.45 -0.01 32.12
N SER A 741 7.13 -1.32 32.14
CA SER A 741 8.10 -2.37 32.46
C SER A 741 8.70 -3.07 31.24
N GLY A 742 8.04 -3.01 30.08
CA GLY A 742 8.37 -3.82 28.91
C GLY A 742 8.10 -5.33 29.08
N LEU A 743 7.58 -5.77 30.23
CA LEU A 743 7.29 -7.18 30.53
C LEU A 743 5.93 -7.61 29.97
N CYS A 744 5.77 -8.91 29.72
CA CYS A 744 4.56 -9.52 29.19
C CYS A 744 3.58 -9.91 30.31
N LEU A 745 2.28 -9.75 30.04
CA LEU A 745 1.20 -10.36 30.81
C LEU A 745 1.26 -11.88 30.65
N ASP A 746 1.28 -12.61 31.76
CA ASP A 746 1.66 -14.02 31.80
C ASP A 746 0.76 -14.80 32.77
N ALA A 747 0.24 -15.96 32.32
CA ALA A 747 -0.45 -16.90 33.20
C ALA A 747 0.58 -17.71 33.99
N SER A 748 0.56 -17.54 35.31
CA SER A 748 1.64 -18.00 36.19
C SER A 748 1.92 -19.50 36.08
N GLY A 749 3.20 -19.85 35.91
CA GLY A 749 3.64 -21.24 35.84
C GLY A 749 3.18 -22.00 34.60
N ASN A 750 2.75 -21.31 33.53
CA ASN A 750 2.20 -21.92 32.32
C ASN A 750 0.98 -22.82 32.61
N ALA A 751 0.26 -22.51 33.69
CA ALA A 751 -0.92 -23.23 34.13
C ALA A 751 -2.17 -22.76 33.37
N THR A 752 -3.13 -23.68 33.20
CA THR A 752 -4.33 -23.46 32.38
C THR A 752 -5.64 -23.55 33.16
N ALA A 753 -5.60 -23.84 34.46
CA ALA A 753 -6.78 -24.06 35.29
C ALA A 753 -7.45 -22.75 35.76
N ASN A 754 -8.75 -22.81 36.07
CA ASN A 754 -9.47 -21.73 36.75
C ASN A 754 -8.77 -21.36 38.06
N GLY A 755 -8.63 -20.06 38.31
CA GLY A 755 -7.92 -19.54 39.47
C GLY A 755 -6.41 -19.35 39.28
N THR A 756 -5.83 -19.72 38.13
CA THR A 756 -4.43 -19.41 37.81
C THR A 756 -4.23 -17.90 37.79
N LEU A 757 -3.29 -17.38 38.58
CA LEU A 757 -3.05 -15.94 38.72
C LEU A 757 -2.29 -15.36 37.52
N ILE A 758 -2.60 -14.11 37.18
CA ILE A 758 -1.90 -13.34 36.15
C ILE A 758 -0.82 -12.45 36.78
N HIS A 759 0.39 -12.49 36.22
CA HIS A 759 1.54 -11.68 36.66
C HIS A 759 2.32 -11.16 35.45
N LEU A 760 3.39 -10.40 35.70
CA LEU A 760 4.32 -9.94 34.68
C LEU A 760 5.56 -10.81 34.65
N TRP A 761 5.99 -11.13 33.44
CA TRP A 761 7.21 -11.91 33.22
C TRP A 761 7.95 -11.46 31.96
N SER A 762 9.23 -11.77 31.90
CA SER A 762 10.05 -11.51 30.72
C SER A 762 9.40 -12.15 29.50
N CYS A 763 9.25 -11.37 28.43
CA CYS A 763 8.66 -11.85 27.19
C CYS A 763 9.53 -12.95 26.58
N HIS A 764 9.02 -14.18 26.55
CA HIS A 764 9.73 -15.35 26.00
C HIS A 764 8.93 -16.06 24.91
N GLY A 765 7.80 -15.47 24.48
CA GLY A 765 6.96 -16.00 23.40
C GLY A 765 6.21 -17.29 23.73
N GLY A 766 6.20 -17.72 25.00
CA GLY A 766 5.52 -18.93 25.43
C GLY A 766 3.99 -18.81 25.30
N ALA A 767 3.31 -19.96 25.18
CA ALA A 767 1.86 -19.99 24.93
C ALA A 767 1.03 -19.33 26.06
N ASN A 768 1.54 -19.33 27.30
CA ASN A 768 0.93 -18.65 28.45
C ASN A 768 1.07 -17.11 28.45
N GLN A 769 1.79 -16.55 27.47
CA GLN A 769 1.90 -15.10 27.21
C GLN A 769 1.12 -14.66 25.97
N GLN A 770 0.40 -15.60 25.34
CA GLN A 770 -0.38 -15.35 24.14
C GLN A 770 -1.83 -15.06 24.54
N TRP A 771 -2.37 -13.96 24.03
CA TRP A 771 -3.68 -13.43 24.36
C TRP A 771 -4.39 -12.99 23.09
N SER A 772 -5.71 -13.16 23.07
CA SER A 772 -6.58 -12.63 22.03
C SER A 772 -7.72 -11.85 22.68
N MET A 773 -8.07 -10.71 22.12
CA MET A 773 -9.25 -9.95 22.57
C MET A 773 -10.42 -10.30 21.65
N ARG A 774 -11.54 -10.75 22.21
CA ARG A 774 -12.71 -11.25 21.48
C ARG A 774 -14.00 -10.57 21.91
#